data_AF-A0A836H2K4-F1
#
_entry.id   AF-A0A836H2K4-F1
#
_cell.length_a   1.000
_cell.length_b   1.000
_cell.length_c   1.000
_cell.angle_alpha   90.00
_cell.angle_beta   90.00
_cell.angle_gamma   90.00
#
_symmetry.space_group_name_H-M   'P 1'
#
loop_
_entity.id
_entity.type
_entity.pdbx_description
1 polymer ?
#
loop_
_entity_poly.entity_id
_entity_poly.type
_entity_poly.pdbx_seq_one_letter_code
_entity_poly.pdbx_strand_id
1 'polypeptide(L)'
;MTEEVAYSLCIVLHEPQAEKPFAEWVAADAVRQGLKDDIDEVITAAIPHQPGDDDGAASADASSPSPTQHIPMALVEKTLAAQQGENDRPHASGAGQRQALLLCLVVIVFWDGQAESSKAALAQLKQLGDKKWVASHAPLWGEHVEVLVQALNAKRGAAGIMNNKVALVASLRKKLQSSAMAAKGWWREGALHRAGRCAEPNVTIASSSATLPSPSPNGSGCAVCSAAAAATTAVLGEADLSVDAIHRAVDNGQGEAFFLLSDRDRTGLTSKVEALKQNCEVAEVGWAPVMLEPREVPLLHGGAGTSGTSAGANPSGNKTGAGALAAPASSSSSPAATLVAQEFLLRRRCPPAALFEFRVAMCGNVDSGKSTLTSVLTRGCCDDGRGLARAFVFKHKQEVMTGRTSSVSENHLGFSAEGGVVNYALLQPHRTEAELRPLAPAEVALHLATSSAAGSAGTTGAHVTRQYTAKELATHSSKVVTLYDLAGHERYLKTTVLGMTRNMPDYACIVISANNGIQRMTKEHLALCLALKLPFFIVVTRIDATPPNVHDETLSNIHKLLKIPTVRKLPYPIRRREEVILAAKNLRHDRIAPIFEVSNVTGVGIPEVLQFLNLLPIRKDWREARTMAKEMIIDSTFFVTGVGTVVGGIVTQGVFRVNETVLLGPDGFGNFRPVIIKSIHVKGVDSSAAEAGKDAALCLKKEKRSAIRKGNVLVDAAQSPRSFWQFEAEIVILYHSTTITANYEPVIHSATVRQSARITYVAQEVLRTGDRSLARFHFLYRPEYMKEGQRVIFREGRTKGIGTVTKVMCDPDELVLAKNKLRKKLQEKLHTPGGPKRAA
;
A
#
# COMPACT_ATOMS: atom_id res chain seq x y z
N MET A 1 -19.51 46.84 3.40
CA MET A 1 -18.43 45.84 3.38
C MET A 1 -17.64 46.08 2.12
N THR A 2 -16.39 46.50 2.26
CA THR A 2 -15.44 46.70 1.16
C THR A 2 -15.26 45.37 0.41
N GLU A 3 -15.45 45.34 -0.90
CA GLU A 3 -15.10 44.17 -1.72
C GLU A 3 -13.57 44.09 -1.78
N GLU A 4 -12.99 43.21 -0.97
CA GLU A 4 -11.55 42.91 -1.00
C GLU A 4 -11.28 41.89 -2.10
N VAL A 5 -10.45 42.25 -3.07
CA VAL A 5 -10.02 41.37 -4.16
C VAL A 5 -8.65 40.82 -3.81
N ALA A 6 -8.53 39.49 -3.76
CA ALA A 6 -7.25 38.83 -3.54
C ALA A 6 -6.55 38.55 -4.90
N TYR A 7 -5.24 38.75 -4.94
CA TYR A 7 -4.36 38.54 -6.07
C TYR A 7 -3.18 37.68 -5.66
N SER A 8 -2.69 36.84 -6.57
CA SER A 8 -1.62 35.88 -6.29
C SER A 8 -0.46 36.00 -7.29
N LEU A 9 0.75 36.24 -6.78
CA LEU A 9 1.97 36.45 -7.55
C LEU A 9 3.02 35.40 -7.19
N CYS A 10 3.67 34.80 -8.18
CA CYS A 10 4.81 33.92 -7.98
C CYS A 10 6.08 34.50 -8.58
N ILE A 11 7.14 34.61 -7.77
CA ILE A 11 8.45 35.09 -8.20
C ILE A 11 9.44 33.94 -8.14
N VAL A 12 9.96 33.52 -9.29
CA VAL A 12 10.99 32.49 -9.39
C VAL A 12 12.36 33.17 -9.51
N LEU A 13 13.13 33.09 -8.43
CA LEU A 13 14.51 33.59 -8.36
C LEU A 13 15.49 32.46 -8.68
N HIS A 14 16.48 32.70 -9.54
CA HIS A 14 17.50 31.71 -9.85
C HIS A 14 18.91 32.28 -9.80
N GLU A 15 19.88 31.47 -9.36
CA GLU A 15 21.29 31.80 -9.51
C GLU A 15 21.71 31.73 -11.00
N PRO A 16 22.63 32.58 -11.47
CA PRO A 16 23.12 32.55 -12.84
C PRO A 16 23.90 31.25 -13.18
N GLN A 17 24.45 30.57 -12.16
CA GLN A 17 25.13 29.27 -12.31
C GLN A 17 24.15 28.08 -12.34
N ALA A 18 22.89 28.26 -11.90
CA ALA A 18 21.88 27.24 -12.05
C ALA A 18 21.42 27.21 -13.52
N GLU A 19 21.35 26.03 -14.12
CA GLU A 19 20.91 25.85 -15.51
C GLU A 19 19.60 26.63 -15.77
N LYS A 20 19.66 27.69 -16.61
CA LYS A 20 18.49 28.44 -17.09
C LYS A 20 17.27 27.56 -17.47
N PRO A 21 17.43 26.41 -18.16
CA PRO A 21 16.27 25.56 -18.50
C PRO A 21 15.55 24.98 -17.27
N PHE A 22 16.22 24.76 -16.13
CA PHE A 22 15.54 24.25 -14.93
C PHE A 22 14.67 25.32 -14.26
N ALA A 23 15.16 26.56 -14.16
CA ALA A 23 14.38 27.67 -13.62
C ALA A 23 13.18 28.01 -14.53
N GLU A 24 13.40 28.01 -15.86
CA GLU A 24 12.33 28.19 -16.85
C GLU A 24 11.30 27.06 -16.79
N TRP A 25 11.73 25.81 -16.62
CA TRP A 25 10.82 24.68 -16.43
C TRP A 25 10.00 24.80 -15.14
N VAL A 26 10.61 25.22 -14.02
CA VAL A 26 9.86 25.46 -12.77
C VAL A 26 8.80 26.55 -12.98
N ALA A 27 9.16 27.66 -13.61
CA ALA A 27 8.23 28.76 -13.85
C ALA A 27 7.12 28.40 -14.83
N ALA A 28 7.44 27.80 -15.97
CA ALA A 28 6.49 27.53 -17.06
C ALA A 28 5.68 26.25 -16.84
N ASP A 29 6.30 25.18 -16.36
CA ASP A 29 5.68 23.86 -16.30
C ASP A 29 5.15 23.55 -14.90
N ALA A 30 5.96 23.71 -13.85
CA ALA A 30 5.52 23.41 -12.49
C ALA A 30 4.54 24.47 -11.94
N VAL A 31 4.83 25.76 -12.13
CA VAL A 31 4.00 26.85 -11.60
C VAL A 31 2.89 27.22 -12.57
N ARG A 32 3.18 27.73 -13.78
CA ARG A 32 2.13 28.21 -14.70
C ARG A 32 1.13 27.13 -15.15
N GLN A 33 1.54 25.87 -15.31
CA GLN A 33 0.60 24.80 -15.65
C GLN A 33 0.07 24.04 -14.42
N GLY A 34 0.92 23.79 -13.41
CA GLY A 34 0.54 23.00 -12.23
C GLY A 34 -0.27 23.76 -11.17
N LEU A 35 -0.11 25.09 -11.10
CA LEU A 35 -0.78 25.99 -10.15
C LEU A 35 -1.60 27.06 -10.88
N LYS A 36 -2.07 26.78 -12.10
CA LYS A 36 -2.79 27.74 -12.96
C LYS A 36 -4.03 28.35 -12.29
N ASP A 37 -4.72 27.57 -11.46
CA ASP A 37 -5.93 28.01 -10.76
C ASP A 37 -5.62 28.69 -9.41
N ASP A 38 -4.37 28.61 -8.95
CA ASP A 38 -3.92 29.06 -7.63
C ASP A 38 -3.03 30.33 -7.68
N ILE A 39 -2.45 30.66 -8.85
CA ILE A 39 -1.46 31.75 -9.07
C ILE A 39 -1.80 32.54 -10.34
N ASP A 40 -2.00 33.86 -10.22
CA ASP A 40 -2.42 34.74 -11.33
C ASP A 40 -1.25 35.16 -12.24
N GLU A 41 -0.10 35.50 -11.65
CA GLU A 41 1.08 35.96 -12.39
C GLU A 41 2.37 35.25 -11.95
N VAL A 42 3.27 34.98 -12.91
CA VAL A 42 4.55 34.31 -12.65
C VAL A 42 5.69 35.08 -13.32
N ILE A 43 6.59 35.62 -12.50
CA ILE A 43 7.76 36.42 -12.89
C ILE A 43 9.04 35.65 -12.58
N THR A 44 10.00 35.65 -13.50
CA THR A 44 11.33 35.04 -13.32
C THR A 44 12.40 36.12 -13.25
N ALA A 45 13.29 36.08 -12.25
CA ALA A 45 14.41 37.01 -12.12
C ALA A 45 15.69 36.31 -11.67
N ALA A 46 16.84 36.81 -12.13
CA ALA A 46 18.16 36.30 -11.75
C ALA A 46 18.66 37.01 -10.49
N ILE A 47 19.32 36.27 -9.60
CA ILE A 47 20.00 36.84 -8.42
C ILE A 47 21.31 37.49 -8.88
N PRO A 48 21.56 38.77 -8.55
CA PRO A 48 22.79 39.46 -8.91
C PRO A 48 23.98 38.83 -8.19
N HIS A 49 25.02 38.51 -8.95
CA HIS A 49 26.27 37.97 -8.40
C HIS A 49 27.07 39.13 -7.80
N GLN A 50 27.28 39.15 -6.47
CA GLN A 50 28.31 40.02 -5.90
C GLN A 50 29.69 39.48 -6.31
N PRO A 51 30.54 40.28 -6.98
CA PRO A 51 31.90 39.85 -7.29
C PRO A 51 32.74 39.87 -6.00
N GLY A 52 33.09 38.67 -5.52
CA GLY A 52 34.16 38.30 -4.59
C GLY A 52 34.53 39.26 -3.43
N ASP A 53 34.24 38.83 -2.20
CA ASP A 53 34.96 39.28 -0.99
C ASP A 53 35.72 38.08 -0.38
N ASP A 54 36.95 37.86 -0.86
CA ASP A 54 38.06 37.44 0.01
C ASP A 54 38.55 38.75 0.65
N ASP A 55 37.93 39.19 1.74
CA ASP A 55 38.54 40.02 2.80
C ASP A 55 37.46 40.56 3.76
N GLY A 56 37.69 40.38 5.07
CA GLY A 56 37.21 41.28 6.12
C GLY A 56 35.71 41.31 6.40
N ALA A 57 35.33 40.77 7.57
CA ALA A 57 34.04 41.02 8.21
C ALA A 57 33.75 42.53 8.35
N ALA A 58 32.98 43.09 7.42
CA ALA A 58 32.33 44.39 7.57
C ALA A 58 30.93 44.14 8.15
N SER A 59 30.66 44.73 9.32
CA SER A 59 29.35 44.78 9.95
C SER A 59 28.33 45.40 9.01
N ALA A 60 27.45 44.58 8.43
CA ALA A 60 26.30 45.08 7.69
C ALA A 60 25.32 45.72 8.67
N ASP A 61 25.14 47.04 8.56
CA ASP A 61 24.09 47.77 9.26
C ASP A 61 22.73 47.12 8.93
N ALA A 62 22.06 46.62 9.97
CA ALA A 62 20.84 45.82 9.89
C ALA A 62 19.58 46.61 9.46
N SER A 63 19.74 47.82 8.93
CA SER A 63 18.66 48.77 8.65
C SER A 63 18.42 49.07 7.16
N SER A 64 19.21 48.51 6.23
CA SER A 64 18.99 48.69 4.78
C SER A 64 18.82 47.34 4.06
N PRO A 65 17.90 47.24 3.08
CA PRO A 65 17.63 45.97 2.39
C PRO A 65 18.79 45.56 1.48
N SER A 66 19.20 44.30 1.57
CA SER A 66 20.24 43.70 0.73
C SER A 66 19.83 43.68 -0.76
N PRO A 67 20.77 43.69 -1.72
CA PRO A 67 20.46 43.68 -3.16
C PRO A 67 19.61 42.46 -3.61
N THR A 68 19.73 41.35 -2.88
CA THR A 68 18.94 40.13 -2.99
C THR A 68 17.48 40.30 -2.55
N GLN A 69 17.20 41.14 -1.55
CA GLN A 69 15.85 41.47 -1.08
C GLN A 69 15.20 42.59 -1.90
N HIS A 70 15.98 43.51 -2.47
CA HIS A 70 15.47 44.63 -3.28
C HIS A 70 14.66 44.17 -4.50
N ILE A 71 15.06 43.06 -5.15
CA ILE A 71 14.39 42.54 -6.36
C ILE A 71 12.94 42.09 -6.08
N PRO A 72 12.67 41.16 -5.15
CA PRO A 72 11.30 40.77 -4.84
C PRO A 72 10.50 41.95 -4.26
N MET A 73 11.11 42.86 -3.50
CA MET A 73 10.40 44.03 -2.98
C MET A 73 9.94 44.99 -4.08
N ALA A 74 10.83 45.33 -5.02
CA ALA A 74 10.49 46.21 -6.14
C ALA A 74 9.43 45.59 -7.09
N LEU A 75 9.46 44.27 -7.27
CA LEU A 75 8.45 43.56 -8.07
C LEU A 75 7.08 43.57 -7.38
N VAL A 76 7.04 43.30 -6.08
CA VAL A 76 5.82 43.36 -5.28
C VAL A 76 5.22 44.77 -5.29
N GLU A 77 6.04 45.81 -5.11
CA GLU A 77 5.60 47.21 -5.17
C GLU A 77 5.08 47.60 -6.55
N LYS A 78 5.75 47.15 -7.63
CA LYS A 78 5.29 47.39 -9.00
C LYS A 78 3.95 46.73 -9.29
N THR A 79 3.74 45.49 -8.83
CA THR A 79 2.45 44.79 -8.96
C THR A 79 1.38 45.48 -8.13
N LEU A 80 1.69 45.89 -6.90
CA LEU A 80 0.76 46.62 -6.03
C LEU A 80 0.34 47.97 -6.64
N ALA A 81 1.29 48.71 -7.23
CA ALA A 81 1.03 49.97 -7.94
C ALA A 81 0.21 49.76 -9.23
N ALA A 82 0.45 48.69 -9.98
CA ALA A 82 -0.34 48.35 -11.16
C ALA A 82 -1.81 48.03 -10.80
N GLN A 83 -2.03 47.31 -9.70
CA GLN A 83 -3.38 47.00 -9.20
C GLN A 83 -4.10 48.22 -8.60
N GLN A 84 -3.35 49.21 -8.10
CA GLN A 84 -3.91 50.49 -7.66
C GLN A 84 -4.31 51.38 -8.86
N GLY A 85 -3.49 51.46 -9.92
CA GLY A 85 -3.78 52.26 -11.11
C GLY A 85 -4.92 51.73 -11.99
N GLU A 86 -5.19 50.42 -11.97
CA GLU A 86 -6.31 49.82 -12.70
C GLU A 86 -7.68 50.09 -12.03
N ASN A 87 -7.68 50.44 -10.74
CA ASN A 87 -8.87 50.83 -9.96
C ASN A 87 -9.26 52.33 -10.10
N ASP A 88 -8.39 53.19 -10.65
CA ASP A 88 -8.60 54.65 -10.76
C ASP A 88 -9.28 55.11 -12.07
N ARG A 89 -9.83 54.18 -12.89
CA ARG A 89 -10.71 54.59 -14.01
C ARG A 89 -12.05 55.13 -13.44
N PRO A 90 -12.55 56.29 -13.89
CA PRO A 90 -13.66 56.96 -13.22
C PRO A 90 -14.98 56.25 -13.53
N HIS A 91 -15.38 55.30 -12.68
CA HIS A 91 -16.78 54.93 -12.53
C HIS A 91 -17.41 55.85 -11.46
N ALA A 92 -18.43 56.58 -11.89
CA ALA A 92 -19.14 57.54 -11.08
C ALA A 92 -19.79 56.89 -9.83
N SER A 93 -19.76 57.64 -8.73
CA SER A 93 -20.46 57.47 -7.46
C SER A 93 -19.87 56.49 -6.42
N GLY A 94 -19.22 57.07 -5.40
CA GLY A 94 -19.51 56.75 -4.00
C GLY A 94 -19.08 55.40 -3.41
N ALA A 95 -18.02 54.74 -3.91
CA ALA A 95 -17.48 53.53 -3.30
C ALA A 95 -16.06 53.76 -2.75
N GLY A 96 -15.83 53.40 -1.49
CA GLY A 96 -14.54 53.58 -0.80
C GLY A 96 -13.39 52.84 -1.48
N GLN A 97 -12.15 53.32 -1.25
CA GLN A 97 -10.89 52.72 -1.72
C GLN A 97 -10.92 51.19 -1.59
N ARG A 98 -10.88 50.48 -2.73
CA ARG A 98 -10.73 49.02 -2.79
C ARG A 98 -9.28 48.68 -2.43
N GLN A 99 -9.07 48.02 -1.30
CA GLN A 99 -7.75 47.50 -0.92
C GLN A 99 -7.59 46.08 -1.48
N ALA A 100 -6.59 45.87 -2.33
CA ALA A 100 -6.26 44.55 -2.89
C ALA A 100 -5.31 43.80 -1.95
N LEU A 101 -5.56 42.50 -1.77
CA LEU A 101 -4.75 41.62 -0.94
C LEU A 101 -3.82 40.81 -1.83
N LEU A 102 -2.54 40.75 -1.53
CA LEU A 102 -1.53 40.14 -2.39
C LEU A 102 -0.84 38.96 -1.70
N LEU A 103 -1.03 37.76 -2.23
CA LEU A 103 -0.29 36.56 -1.82
C LEU A 103 0.91 36.37 -2.74
N CYS A 104 2.12 36.50 -2.21
CA CYS A 104 3.36 36.35 -2.98
C CYS A 104 4.09 35.04 -2.63
N LEU A 105 4.31 34.17 -3.61
CA LEU A 105 5.12 32.96 -3.47
C LEU A 105 6.49 33.17 -4.13
N VAL A 106 7.56 33.24 -3.33
CA VAL A 106 8.94 33.35 -3.80
C VAL A 106 9.58 31.97 -3.84
N VAL A 107 9.86 31.47 -5.04
CA VAL A 107 10.56 30.19 -5.26
C VAL A 107 11.99 30.47 -5.65
N ILE A 108 12.95 29.97 -4.87
CA ILE A 108 14.38 30.20 -5.12
C ILE A 108 15.03 28.90 -5.60
N VAL A 109 15.72 28.97 -6.73
CA VAL A 109 16.43 27.86 -7.36
C VAL A 109 17.93 28.07 -7.18
N PHE A 110 18.54 27.27 -6.31
CA PHE A 110 19.98 27.26 -6.05
C PHE A 110 20.67 26.15 -6.84
N TRP A 111 21.89 26.42 -7.34
CA TRP A 111 22.72 25.35 -7.91
C TRP A 111 23.22 24.43 -6.81
N ASP A 112 23.87 24.96 -5.77
CA ASP A 112 24.34 24.19 -4.61
C ASP A 112 23.87 24.80 -3.29
N GLY A 113 22.78 24.27 -2.73
CA GLY A 113 22.24 24.73 -1.44
C GLY A 113 23.15 24.50 -0.22
N GLN A 114 24.36 23.95 -0.38
CA GLN A 114 25.36 23.88 0.69
C GLN A 114 26.34 25.05 0.71
N ALA A 115 26.43 25.84 -0.38
CA ALA A 115 27.29 27.01 -0.44
C ALA A 115 26.87 28.05 0.61
N GLU A 116 27.86 28.68 1.23
CA GLU A 116 27.65 29.64 2.32
C GLU A 116 26.93 30.91 1.83
N SER A 117 27.25 31.35 0.60
CA SER A 117 26.55 32.42 -0.12
C SER A 117 25.07 32.11 -0.34
N SER A 118 24.72 30.89 -0.78
CA SER A 118 23.33 30.47 -1.00
C SER A 118 22.54 30.35 0.32
N LYS A 119 23.21 29.94 1.41
CA LYS A 119 22.62 29.91 2.77
C LYS A 119 22.36 31.32 3.30
N ALA A 120 23.29 32.25 3.08
CA ALA A 120 23.14 33.66 3.44
C ALA A 120 21.97 34.32 2.66
N ALA A 121 21.90 34.11 1.34
CA ALA A 121 20.80 34.61 0.51
C ALA A 121 19.44 34.02 0.93
N LEU A 122 19.38 32.73 1.27
CA LEU A 122 18.16 32.11 1.79
C LEU A 122 17.75 32.66 3.16
N ALA A 123 18.71 32.93 4.04
CA ALA A 123 18.44 33.54 5.34
C ALA A 123 17.87 34.95 5.20
N GLN A 124 18.45 35.76 4.31
CA GLN A 124 17.95 37.10 3.97
C GLN A 124 16.53 37.03 3.36
N LEU A 125 16.27 36.14 2.41
CA LEU A 125 14.94 36.04 1.79
C LEU A 125 13.88 35.51 2.76
N LYS A 126 14.23 34.63 3.70
CA LYS A 126 13.30 34.19 4.75
C LYS A 126 12.82 35.33 5.67
N GLN A 127 13.61 36.40 5.82
CA GLN A 127 13.17 37.58 6.59
C GLN A 127 11.98 38.28 5.94
N LEU A 128 11.80 38.20 4.61
CA LEU A 128 10.61 38.72 3.91
C LEU A 128 9.32 38.02 4.33
N GLY A 129 9.40 36.79 4.83
CA GLY A 129 8.25 36.07 5.38
C GLY A 129 7.95 36.40 6.84
N ASP A 130 8.82 37.15 7.53
CA ASP A 130 8.60 37.54 8.92
C ASP A 130 7.83 38.87 8.99
N LYS A 131 6.61 38.82 9.53
CA LYS A 131 5.71 39.98 9.67
C LYS A 131 6.36 41.12 10.46
N LYS A 132 7.21 40.82 11.43
CA LYS A 132 7.89 41.86 12.24
C LYS A 132 8.94 42.62 11.43
N TRP A 133 9.61 41.94 10.51
CA TRP A 133 10.62 42.53 9.64
C TRP A 133 10.00 43.35 8.51
N VAL A 134 8.90 42.84 7.91
CA VAL A 134 8.14 43.57 6.88
C VAL A 134 7.54 44.86 7.44
N ALA A 135 7.01 44.84 8.66
CA ALA A 135 6.45 46.03 9.32
C ALA A 135 7.47 47.15 9.54
N SER A 136 8.76 46.85 9.68
CA SER A 136 9.82 47.85 9.89
C SER A 136 10.45 48.36 8.60
N HIS A 137 10.51 47.55 7.54
CA HIS A 137 11.22 47.90 6.29
C HIS A 137 10.29 48.23 5.11
N ALA A 138 9.04 47.76 5.12
CA ALA A 138 8.05 48.02 4.07
C ALA A 138 6.66 48.28 4.69
N PRO A 139 6.45 49.44 5.35
CA PRO A 139 5.20 49.75 6.05
C PRO A 139 3.98 49.81 5.11
N LEU A 140 4.21 50.04 3.81
CA LEU A 140 3.18 50.02 2.76
C LEU A 140 2.58 48.62 2.53
N TRP A 141 3.26 47.54 2.95
CA TRP A 141 2.80 46.16 2.75
C TRP A 141 1.73 45.74 3.76
N GLY A 142 1.62 46.47 4.89
CA GLY A 142 0.53 46.37 5.86
C GLY A 142 0.08 44.95 6.23
N GLU A 143 -1.20 44.77 6.54
CA GLU A 143 -1.83 43.44 6.66
C GLU A 143 -2.22 42.83 5.30
N HIS A 144 -1.90 43.51 4.21
CA HIS A 144 -2.44 43.23 2.88
C HIS A 144 -1.54 42.36 2.01
N VAL A 145 -0.26 42.23 2.34
CA VAL A 145 0.70 41.40 1.59
C VAL A 145 1.22 40.25 2.47
N GLU A 146 1.14 39.01 1.97
CA GLU A 146 1.74 37.85 2.62
C GLU A 146 2.77 37.19 1.68
N VAL A 147 4.01 37.05 2.15
CA VAL A 147 5.11 36.46 1.38
C VAL A 147 5.48 35.08 1.91
N LEU A 148 5.45 34.08 1.03
CA LEU A 148 5.87 32.72 1.30
C LEU A 148 7.16 32.40 0.53
N VAL A 149 8.17 31.89 1.22
CA VAL A 149 9.46 31.56 0.60
C VAL A 149 9.67 30.04 0.55
N GLN A 150 10.02 29.52 -0.63
CA GLN A 150 10.35 28.12 -0.88
C GLN A 150 11.69 28.01 -1.61
N ALA A 151 12.58 27.14 -1.13
CA ALA A 151 13.89 26.88 -1.75
C ALA A 151 13.91 25.52 -2.47
N LEU A 152 14.56 25.48 -3.62
CA LEU A 152 14.79 24.29 -4.45
C LEU A 152 16.29 24.16 -4.76
N ASN A 153 16.81 22.93 -4.74
CA ASN A 153 18.22 22.61 -5.02
C ASN A 153 18.32 21.87 -6.36
N ALA A 154 19.04 22.44 -7.32
CA ALA A 154 19.19 21.91 -8.68
C ALA A 154 20.23 20.78 -8.78
N LYS A 155 21.37 20.86 -8.07
CA LYS A 155 22.46 19.86 -8.15
C LYS A 155 22.06 18.48 -7.65
N ARG A 156 21.18 18.38 -6.64
CA ARG A 156 20.59 17.11 -6.20
C ARG A 156 19.25 16.87 -6.90
N GLY A 157 19.32 16.36 -8.12
CA GLY A 157 18.16 15.73 -8.76
C GLY A 157 17.26 16.66 -9.55
N ALA A 158 17.78 17.67 -10.24
CA ALA A 158 17.01 18.41 -11.26
C ALA A 158 16.23 17.47 -12.20
N ALA A 159 16.86 16.41 -12.71
CA ALA A 159 16.20 15.39 -13.54
C ALA A 159 15.15 14.56 -12.77
N GLY A 160 15.38 14.28 -11.48
CA GLY A 160 14.43 13.53 -10.63
C GLY A 160 13.20 14.37 -10.24
N ILE A 161 13.40 15.68 -10.02
CA ILE A 161 12.35 16.65 -9.73
C ILE A 161 11.53 16.93 -10.99
N MET A 162 12.19 17.09 -12.14
CA MET A 162 11.52 17.21 -13.45
C MET A 162 10.65 15.99 -13.77
N ASN A 163 11.14 14.78 -13.48
CA ASN A 163 10.38 13.54 -13.66
C ASN A 163 9.21 13.37 -12.67
N ASN A 164 9.16 14.17 -11.59
CA ASN A 164 8.11 14.11 -10.57
C ASN A 164 7.46 15.48 -10.33
N LYS A 165 6.99 16.09 -11.42
CA LYS A 165 6.22 17.35 -11.44
C LYS A 165 5.10 17.38 -10.39
N VAL A 166 4.35 16.28 -10.26
CA VAL A 166 3.19 16.18 -9.35
C VAL A 166 3.59 16.37 -7.89
N ALA A 167 4.71 15.79 -7.45
CA ALA A 167 5.18 15.95 -6.07
C ALA A 167 5.66 17.37 -5.77
N LEU A 168 6.29 18.05 -6.74
CA LEU A 168 6.70 19.44 -6.58
C LEU A 168 5.48 20.36 -6.46
N VAL A 169 4.49 20.20 -7.35
CA VAL A 169 3.23 20.96 -7.31
C VAL A 169 2.50 20.74 -5.98
N ALA A 170 2.40 19.49 -5.51
CA ALA A 170 1.79 19.18 -4.21
C ALA A 170 2.53 19.85 -3.04
N SER A 171 3.87 19.92 -3.08
CA SER A 171 4.65 20.62 -2.05
C SER A 171 4.42 22.13 -2.07
N LEU A 172 4.29 22.74 -3.25
CA LEU A 172 3.98 24.17 -3.41
C LEU A 172 2.55 24.48 -2.94
N ARG A 173 1.56 23.64 -3.29
CA ARG A 173 0.18 23.78 -2.79
C ARG A 173 0.10 23.65 -1.27
N LYS A 174 0.80 22.68 -0.68
CA LYS A 174 0.88 22.55 0.78
C LYS A 174 1.48 23.80 1.43
N LYS A 175 2.40 24.49 0.75
CA LYS A 175 2.97 25.75 1.23
C LYS A 175 1.96 26.90 1.13
N LEU A 176 1.21 27.02 0.04
CA LEU A 176 0.11 27.99 -0.09
C LEU A 176 -0.99 27.76 0.96
N GLN A 177 -1.33 26.49 1.24
CA GLN A 177 -2.26 26.10 2.31
C GLN A 177 -1.81 26.53 3.71
N SER A 178 -0.50 26.70 3.93
CA SER A 178 0.04 27.16 5.21
C SER A 178 -0.02 28.68 5.41
N SER A 179 -0.52 29.43 4.43
CA SER A 179 -0.68 30.89 4.52
C SER A 179 -1.78 31.29 5.52
N ALA A 180 -1.61 32.45 6.14
CA ALA A 180 -2.63 33.08 6.96
C ALA A 180 -3.87 33.46 6.12
N MET A 181 -3.71 33.80 4.85
CA MET A 181 -4.82 34.02 3.92
C MET A 181 -5.64 32.75 3.62
N ALA A 182 -5.00 31.58 3.53
CA ALA A 182 -5.72 30.29 3.43
C ALA A 182 -6.50 29.99 4.73
N ALA A 183 -5.91 30.28 5.90
CA ALA A 183 -6.60 30.12 7.19
C ALA A 183 -7.81 31.05 7.35
N LYS A 184 -7.77 32.25 6.74
CA LYS A 184 -8.90 33.20 6.66
C LYS A 184 -9.94 32.83 5.57
N GLY A 185 -9.73 31.74 4.83
CA GLY A 185 -10.67 31.23 3.82
C GLY A 185 -10.62 31.94 2.47
N TRP A 186 -9.62 32.80 2.24
CA TRP A 186 -9.48 33.57 1.00
C TRP A 186 -8.82 32.79 -0.14
N TRP A 187 -8.17 31.68 0.20
CA TRP A 187 -7.56 30.74 -0.73
C TRP A 187 -8.07 29.31 -0.44
N ARG A 188 -8.58 28.62 -1.47
CA ARG A 188 -8.89 27.17 -1.44
C ARG A 188 -8.30 26.51 -2.68
N GLU A 189 -8.06 25.20 -2.59
CA GLU A 189 -7.50 24.44 -3.71
C GLU A 189 -8.37 24.58 -4.97
N GLY A 190 -7.78 25.14 -6.03
CA GLY A 190 -8.46 25.30 -7.33
C GLY A 190 -9.36 26.54 -7.46
N ALA A 191 -9.40 27.45 -6.48
CA ALA A 191 -10.06 28.75 -6.61
C ALA A 191 -9.60 29.77 -5.56
N LEU A 192 -9.05 30.91 -6.02
CA LEU A 192 -9.01 32.15 -5.25
C LEU A 192 -10.44 32.73 -5.19
N HIS A 193 -10.97 33.02 -4.01
CA HIS A 193 -12.30 33.64 -3.89
C HIS A 193 -12.23 35.11 -4.39
N ARG A 194 -12.53 35.33 -5.67
CA ARG A 194 -12.81 36.66 -6.24
C ARG A 194 -14.28 36.98 -5.96
N ALA A 195 -14.57 37.88 -5.01
CA ALA A 195 -15.95 38.20 -4.67
C ALA A 195 -16.68 38.84 -5.86
N GLY A 196 -17.79 38.23 -6.31
CA GLY A 196 -18.71 38.80 -7.30
C GLY A 196 -19.62 37.78 -8.01
N ARG A 197 -20.75 37.41 -7.39
CA ARG A 197 -21.98 36.77 -7.94
C ARG A 197 -21.85 35.78 -9.12
N CYS A 198 -22.08 34.49 -8.88
CA CYS A 198 -22.64 33.60 -9.90
C CYS A 198 -24.17 33.56 -9.76
N ALA A 199 -24.83 34.14 -10.76
CA ALA A 199 -26.22 33.90 -11.07
C ALA A 199 -26.41 32.44 -11.53
N GLU A 200 -27.53 31.85 -11.14
CA GLU A 200 -28.06 30.61 -11.72
C GLU A 200 -28.36 30.79 -13.22
N PRO A 201 -28.24 29.73 -14.04
CA PRO A 201 -28.82 29.74 -15.38
C PRO A 201 -30.33 29.52 -15.25
N ASN A 202 -31.11 30.57 -15.47
CA ASN A 202 -32.55 30.47 -15.65
C ASN A 202 -32.88 30.17 -17.13
N VAL A 203 -34.11 29.67 -17.35
CA VAL A 203 -34.85 29.41 -18.62
C VAL A 203 -35.00 27.90 -18.91
N THR A 204 -36.17 27.27 -18.93
CA THR A 204 -37.58 27.63 -18.62
C THR A 204 -38.38 26.32 -18.58
N ILE A 205 -39.38 26.22 -17.69
CA ILE A 205 -40.52 25.31 -17.87
C ILE A 205 -41.58 26.04 -18.72
N ALA A 206 -42.17 25.34 -19.69
CA ALA A 206 -43.46 25.71 -20.27
C ALA A 206 -44.60 25.03 -19.49
N SER A 207 -45.61 25.84 -19.19
CA SER A 207 -46.80 25.66 -18.34
C SER A 207 -47.92 24.78 -18.93
N SER A 208 -48.73 24.19 -18.03
CA SER A 208 -50.22 24.20 -17.97
C SER A 208 -50.70 23.00 -17.12
N SER A 209 -51.71 23.00 -16.23
CA SER A 209 -52.82 23.90 -15.89
C SER A 209 -53.50 23.42 -14.58
N ALA A 210 -54.27 24.32 -13.95
CA ALA A 210 -55.07 24.25 -12.70
C ALA A 210 -55.95 22.98 -12.49
N THR A 211 -56.42 22.59 -11.29
CA THR A 211 -57.41 23.29 -10.40
C THR A 211 -57.57 22.53 -9.04
N LEU A 212 -57.88 23.25 -7.95
CA LEU A 212 -58.14 22.83 -6.52
C LEU A 212 -59.61 22.36 -6.29
N PRO A 213 -60.13 21.90 -5.09
CA PRO A 213 -59.58 21.88 -3.69
C PRO A 213 -59.91 20.69 -2.70
N SER A 214 -59.08 20.55 -1.64
CA SER A 214 -59.30 20.06 -0.22
C SER A 214 -59.84 18.64 0.11
N PRO A 215 -59.68 18.07 1.35
CA PRO A 215 -58.90 18.43 2.56
C PRO A 215 -57.95 17.30 3.10
N SER A 216 -57.15 17.61 4.14
CA SER A 216 -56.19 16.79 4.94
C SER A 216 -56.71 15.43 5.47
N PRO A 217 -55.89 14.43 5.90
CA PRO A 217 -54.60 14.57 6.62
C PRO A 217 -53.48 13.56 6.31
N ASN A 218 -52.22 13.99 6.53
CA ASN A 218 -51.09 13.26 7.16
C ASN A 218 -49.73 13.68 6.59
N GLY A 219 -48.80 13.97 7.51
CA GLY A 219 -47.40 13.58 7.37
C GLY A 219 -46.43 14.57 6.71
N SER A 220 -45.51 15.05 7.56
CA SER A 220 -44.11 15.42 7.26
C SER A 220 -43.79 16.77 6.64
N GLY A 221 -42.75 17.41 7.20
CA GLY A 221 -41.99 18.49 6.57
C GLY A 221 -42.13 19.86 7.24
N CYS A 222 -41.52 20.04 8.41
CA CYS A 222 -41.23 21.37 8.92
C CYS A 222 -39.76 21.43 9.35
N ALA A 223 -38.96 22.17 8.59
CA ALA A 223 -37.65 22.64 9.03
C ALA A 223 -37.49 24.08 8.54
N VAL A 224 -37.82 25.02 9.42
CA VAL A 224 -37.35 26.39 9.35
C VAL A 224 -36.83 26.80 10.73
N CYS A 225 -35.68 27.46 10.70
CA CYS A 225 -35.02 28.25 11.73
C CYS A 225 -34.39 27.47 12.91
N SER A 226 -33.22 27.84 13.44
CA SER A 226 -32.37 29.03 13.25
C SER A 226 -30.94 28.74 13.71
N ALA A 227 -30.00 29.50 13.16
CA ALA A 227 -28.67 29.66 13.70
C ALA A 227 -28.70 30.31 15.09
N ALA A 228 -28.01 29.70 16.05
CA ALA A 228 -27.54 30.38 17.26
C ALA A 228 -26.27 29.70 17.81
N ALA A 229 -25.29 30.54 18.11
CA ALA A 229 -24.11 30.34 18.96
C ALA A 229 -22.93 29.51 18.44
N ALA A 230 -21.84 30.24 18.21
CA ALA A 230 -20.49 29.75 18.04
C ALA A 230 -19.99 28.99 19.28
N ALA A 231 -19.55 27.74 19.06
CA ALA A 231 -18.52 27.08 19.84
C ALA A 231 -17.80 26.08 18.92
N THR A 232 -16.49 26.24 18.80
CA THR A 232 -15.56 25.47 17.97
C THR A 232 -15.76 23.94 18.09
N THR A 233 -16.37 23.30 17.08
CA THR A 233 -16.54 21.84 17.02
C THR A 233 -15.39 21.21 16.23
N ALA A 234 -14.27 20.95 16.89
CA ALA A 234 -13.27 20.02 16.35
C ALA A 234 -13.83 18.58 16.47
N VAL A 235 -14.59 18.12 15.47
CA VAL A 235 -15.00 16.72 15.37
C VAL A 235 -13.82 15.92 14.81
N LEU A 236 -13.34 14.93 15.56
CA LEU A 236 -12.25 14.05 15.12
C LEU A 236 -12.86 12.74 14.63
N GLY A 237 -13.10 12.59 13.33
CA GLY A 237 -13.78 11.41 12.80
C GLY A 237 -14.75 11.72 11.66
N GLU A 238 -15.48 10.70 11.21
CA GLU A 238 -16.46 10.83 10.13
C GLU A 238 -17.71 11.58 10.62
N ALA A 239 -18.08 12.64 9.91
CA ALA A 239 -19.22 13.49 10.23
C ALA A 239 -20.47 13.11 9.41
N ASP A 240 -20.29 12.54 8.21
CA ASP A 240 -21.36 12.08 7.34
C ASP A 240 -21.56 10.57 7.52
N LEU A 241 -22.66 10.19 8.17
CA LEU A 241 -23.04 8.80 8.43
C LEU A 241 -24.18 8.33 7.51
N SER A 242 -24.44 9.05 6.41
CA SER A 242 -25.48 8.68 5.44
C SER A 242 -25.17 7.34 4.75
N VAL A 243 -26.21 6.65 4.28
CA VAL A 243 -26.12 5.37 3.56
C VAL A 243 -25.21 5.49 2.33
N ASP A 244 -25.32 6.58 1.57
CA ASP A 244 -24.49 6.84 0.39
C ASP A 244 -23.02 7.10 0.74
N ALA A 245 -22.75 7.76 1.87
CA ALA A 245 -21.39 7.98 2.35
C ALA A 245 -20.75 6.66 2.79
N ILE A 246 -21.51 5.79 3.47
CA ILE A 246 -21.06 4.44 3.86
C ILE A 246 -20.74 3.61 2.63
N HIS A 247 -21.62 3.58 1.61
CA HIS A 247 -21.34 2.87 0.36
C HIS A 247 -20.10 3.39 -0.34
N ARG A 248 -19.98 4.71 -0.50
CA ARG A 248 -18.80 5.35 -1.11
C ARG A 248 -17.52 5.02 -0.34
N ALA A 249 -17.55 5.07 0.99
CA ALA A 249 -16.40 4.75 1.83
C ALA A 249 -15.99 3.28 1.71
N VAL A 250 -16.95 2.35 1.74
CA VAL A 250 -16.70 0.91 1.61
C VAL A 250 -16.19 0.56 0.22
N ASP A 251 -16.78 1.11 -0.85
CA ASP A 251 -16.31 0.90 -2.22
C ASP A 251 -14.92 1.51 -2.43
N ASN A 252 -14.65 2.68 -1.83
CA ASN A 252 -13.33 3.28 -1.85
C ASN A 252 -12.29 2.47 -1.08
N GLY A 253 -12.70 1.86 0.02
CA GLY A 253 -11.89 0.94 0.81
C GLY A 253 -11.73 -0.45 0.18
N GLN A 254 -12.23 -0.65 -1.05
CA GLN A 254 -12.29 -1.95 -1.72
C GLN A 254 -12.95 -3.01 -0.84
N GLY A 255 -14.08 -2.68 -0.24
CA GLY A 255 -14.89 -3.61 0.55
C GLY A 255 -14.90 -3.46 2.05
N GLU A 256 -13.92 -2.75 2.58
CA GLU A 256 -13.81 -2.51 4.01
C GLU A 256 -13.34 -1.08 4.29
N ALA A 257 -13.94 -0.43 5.27
CA ALA A 257 -13.60 0.93 5.67
C ALA A 257 -13.54 1.03 7.20
N PHE A 258 -12.61 1.84 7.70
CA PHE A 258 -12.53 2.16 9.12
C PHE A 258 -13.23 3.49 9.37
N PHE A 259 -14.24 3.48 10.23
CA PHE A 259 -14.97 4.67 10.68
C PHE A 259 -14.53 5.00 12.10
N LEU A 260 -13.99 6.20 12.29
CA LEU A 260 -13.73 6.74 13.61
C LEU A 260 -14.90 7.66 13.98
N LEU A 261 -15.66 7.30 15.02
CA LEU A 261 -16.69 8.14 15.59
C LEU A 261 -16.16 8.82 16.84
N SER A 262 -16.41 10.11 17.01
CA SER A 262 -16.11 10.82 18.25
C SER A 262 -17.24 11.74 18.68
N ASP A 263 -17.32 11.93 19.99
CA ASP A 263 -18.20 12.90 20.62
C ASP A 263 -17.60 13.41 21.93
N ARG A 264 -18.13 14.51 22.46
CA ARG A 264 -17.75 15.05 23.79
C ARG A 264 -18.30 14.17 24.92
N ASP A 265 -19.51 13.64 24.72
CA ASP A 265 -20.21 12.84 25.73
C ASP A 265 -20.42 11.39 25.28
N ARG A 266 -20.42 10.47 26.26
CA ARG A 266 -20.68 9.03 26.01
C ARG A 266 -22.08 8.79 25.43
N THR A 267 -23.06 9.61 25.80
CA THR A 267 -24.44 9.55 25.31
C THR A 267 -24.52 9.94 23.84
N GLY A 268 -23.87 11.05 23.45
CA GLY A 268 -23.79 11.49 22.05
C GLY A 268 -23.10 10.47 21.16
N LEU A 269 -22.01 9.87 21.64
CA LEU A 269 -21.34 8.78 20.94
C LEU A 269 -22.28 7.57 20.77
N THR A 270 -23.02 7.20 21.80
CA THR A 270 -23.97 6.07 21.72
C THR A 270 -25.04 6.31 20.67
N SER A 271 -25.61 7.53 20.61
CA SER A 271 -26.59 7.89 19.58
C SER A 271 -26.00 7.84 18.16
N LYS A 272 -24.76 8.31 17.97
CA LYS A 272 -24.05 8.21 16.67
C LYS A 272 -23.78 6.75 16.29
N VAL A 273 -23.42 5.92 17.25
CA VAL A 273 -23.19 4.48 17.04
C VAL A 273 -24.50 3.79 16.65
N GLU A 274 -25.62 4.13 17.27
CA GLU A 274 -26.94 3.58 16.92
C GLU A 274 -27.39 4.02 15.53
N ALA A 275 -27.21 5.30 15.18
CA ALA A 275 -27.45 5.79 13.82
C ALA A 275 -26.58 5.07 12.78
N LEU A 276 -25.29 4.85 13.09
CA LEU A 276 -24.40 4.09 12.21
C LEU A 276 -24.91 2.66 12.00
N LYS A 277 -25.35 1.98 13.07
CA LYS A 277 -25.89 0.60 12.98
C LYS A 277 -27.11 0.54 12.07
N GLN A 278 -28.07 1.45 12.27
CA GLN A 278 -29.29 1.50 11.46
C GLN A 278 -28.95 1.77 9.98
N ASN A 279 -28.07 2.73 9.70
CA ASN A 279 -27.68 3.05 8.32
C ASN A 279 -26.86 1.92 7.67
N CYS A 280 -26.01 1.22 8.42
CA CYS A 280 -25.28 0.05 7.93
C CYS A 280 -26.23 -1.11 7.58
N GLU A 281 -27.29 -1.30 8.36
CA GLU A 281 -28.29 -2.35 8.12
C GLU A 281 -29.06 -2.08 6.83
N VAL A 282 -29.45 -0.82 6.59
CA VAL A 282 -30.06 -0.37 5.32
C VAL A 282 -29.09 -0.50 4.14
N ALA A 283 -27.80 -0.24 4.37
CA ALA A 283 -26.75 -0.34 3.34
C ALA A 283 -26.31 -1.78 3.03
N GLU A 284 -26.84 -2.79 3.73
CA GLU A 284 -26.34 -4.18 3.68
C GLU A 284 -24.82 -4.29 3.99
N VAL A 285 -24.34 -3.48 4.93
CA VAL A 285 -22.95 -3.44 5.38
C VAL A 285 -22.89 -3.98 6.82
N GLY A 286 -21.98 -4.93 7.07
CA GLY A 286 -21.70 -5.39 8.42
C GLY A 286 -20.80 -4.40 9.15
N TRP A 287 -20.98 -4.31 10.45
CA TRP A 287 -20.23 -3.43 11.32
C TRP A 287 -19.61 -4.26 12.44
N ALA A 288 -18.36 -3.97 12.78
CA ALA A 288 -17.66 -4.60 13.89
C ALA A 288 -16.88 -3.54 14.67
N PRO A 289 -17.06 -3.41 16.00
CA PRO A 289 -16.22 -2.53 16.79
C PRO A 289 -14.78 -3.05 16.78
N VAL A 290 -13.83 -2.19 16.40
CA VAL A 290 -12.40 -2.54 16.41
C VAL A 290 -11.90 -2.65 17.86
N MET A 291 -12.42 -1.79 18.72
CA MET A 291 -12.27 -1.80 20.18
C MET A 291 -13.63 -1.95 20.84
N LEU A 292 -13.73 -2.87 21.81
CA LEU A 292 -14.97 -3.14 22.54
C LEU A 292 -15.44 -1.91 23.34
N GLU A 293 -14.50 -1.14 23.89
CA GLU A 293 -14.79 0.03 24.71
C GLU A 293 -14.35 1.33 24.03
N PRO A 294 -15.17 2.41 24.10
CA PRO A 294 -14.77 3.74 23.66
C PRO A 294 -13.57 4.27 24.45
N ARG A 295 -12.67 4.99 23.77
CA ARG A 295 -11.47 5.57 24.37
C ARG A 295 -11.63 7.06 24.58
N GLU A 296 -11.22 7.52 25.75
CA GLU A 296 -11.08 8.95 26.05
C GLU A 296 -9.78 9.50 25.45
N VAL A 297 -9.91 10.53 24.62
CA VAL A 297 -8.82 11.21 23.92
C VAL A 297 -8.80 12.67 24.39
N PRO A 298 -7.74 13.11 25.09
CA PRO A 298 -7.62 14.50 25.51
C PRO A 298 -7.34 15.40 24.29
N LEU A 299 -8.12 16.47 24.12
CA LEU A 299 -7.84 17.50 23.11
C LEU A 299 -6.69 18.39 23.61
N LEU A 300 -5.52 18.23 22.98
CA LEU A 300 -4.42 19.19 23.14
C LEU A 300 -4.85 20.52 22.50
N HIS A 301 -4.99 21.56 23.32
CA HIS A 301 -5.20 22.92 22.82
C HIS A 301 -3.92 23.39 22.12
N GLY A 302 -4.07 23.99 20.93
CA GLY A 302 -2.99 24.65 20.22
C GLY A 302 -2.52 25.88 21.00
N GLY A 303 -1.54 25.69 21.89
CA GLY A 303 -0.75 26.77 22.47
C GLY A 303 0.56 26.92 21.71
N ALA A 304 0.73 28.05 21.02
CA ALA A 304 2.02 28.49 20.55
C ALA A 304 2.95 28.67 21.77
N GLY A 305 3.90 27.76 21.93
CA GLY A 305 4.92 27.79 22.97
C GLY A 305 6.18 27.13 22.44
N THR A 306 7.20 27.95 22.21
CA THR A 306 8.53 27.58 21.72
C THR A 306 9.12 26.41 22.51
N SER A 307 9.52 25.34 21.82
CA SER A 307 10.54 24.41 22.33
C SER A 307 11.49 24.01 21.22
N GLY A 308 12.57 24.78 21.13
CA GLY A 308 13.86 24.26 20.69
C GLY A 308 14.78 24.29 21.90
N THR A 309 15.24 23.12 22.37
CA THR A 309 16.67 22.81 22.52
C THR A 309 16.88 21.37 23.00
N SER A 310 18.02 20.87 22.56
CA SER A 310 18.64 19.55 22.63
C SER A 310 18.98 18.99 24.02
N ALA A 311 18.95 17.65 24.09
CA ALA A 311 19.97 16.72 24.62
C ALA A 311 20.59 16.90 26.02
N GLY A 312 20.53 15.81 26.79
CA GLY A 312 21.66 15.29 27.57
C GLY A 312 21.55 15.38 29.10
N ALA A 313 21.40 14.23 29.77
CA ALA A 313 22.22 13.78 30.91
C ALA A 313 21.53 12.66 31.72
N ASN A 314 22.29 11.57 31.96
CA ASN A 314 22.11 10.62 33.07
C ASN A 314 22.22 11.36 34.43
N PRO A 315 21.66 10.84 35.55
CA PRO A 315 22.43 9.88 36.35
C PRO A 315 21.62 8.82 37.15
N SER A 316 22.37 7.77 37.48
CA SER A 316 22.18 6.79 38.55
C SER A 316 22.11 7.40 39.96
N GLY A 317 21.38 6.77 40.90
CA GLY A 317 21.55 7.03 42.34
C GLY A 317 20.45 6.46 43.24
N ASN A 318 20.82 5.47 44.05
CA ASN A 318 20.09 4.89 45.19
C ASN A 318 19.48 5.93 46.15
N LYS A 319 18.27 5.65 46.70
CA LYS A 319 18.04 5.46 48.15
C LYS A 319 16.59 5.13 48.53
N THR A 320 16.53 4.24 49.50
CA THR A 320 15.48 3.78 50.43
C THR A 320 14.51 4.83 50.98
N GLY A 321 13.29 4.41 51.32
CA GLY A 321 12.46 5.06 52.35
C GLY A 321 10.96 4.78 52.24
N ALA A 322 10.42 4.01 53.19
CA ALA A 322 8.99 3.80 53.39
C ALA A 322 8.28 5.08 53.87
N GLY A 323 6.97 5.19 53.61
CA GLY A 323 6.11 6.17 54.29
C GLY A 323 4.89 6.57 53.47
N ALA A 324 3.73 6.02 53.84
CA ALA A 324 2.43 6.54 53.45
C ALA A 324 2.16 7.90 54.13
N LEU A 325 1.58 8.87 53.40
CA LEU A 325 0.41 9.68 53.79
C LEU A 325 0.26 10.96 52.94
N ALA A 326 -1.02 11.32 52.77
CA ALA A 326 -1.59 12.64 52.49
C ALA A 326 -1.63 13.14 51.03
N ALA A 327 -2.88 13.25 50.54
CA ALA A 327 -3.26 14.04 49.38
C ALA A 327 -3.03 15.55 49.63
N PRO A 328 -2.70 16.33 48.59
CA PRO A 328 -3.00 17.74 48.57
C PRO A 328 -4.09 18.09 47.54
N ALA A 329 -4.87 19.07 47.98
CA ALA A 329 -6.02 19.70 47.39
C ALA A 329 -5.88 20.19 45.94
N SER A 330 -7.06 20.26 45.32
CA SER A 330 -7.41 20.89 44.05
C SER A 330 -6.71 22.22 43.78
N SER A 331 -5.96 22.27 42.67
CA SER A 331 -5.69 23.51 41.94
C SER A 331 -6.40 23.44 40.58
N SER A 332 -7.15 24.50 40.30
CA SER A 332 -8.02 24.68 39.14
C SER A 332 -7.25 24.73 37.81
N SER A 333 -7.06 23.57 37.18
CA SER A 333 -6.81 23.50 35.74
C SER A 333 -8.14 23.49 35.00
N SER A 334 -8.33 24.43 34.06
CA SER A 334 -9.41 24.35 33.06
C SER A 334 -9.54 22.92 32.51
N PRO A 335 -10.75 22.33 32.40
CA PRO A 335 -10.88 20.94 31.95
C PRO A 335 -10.34 20.84 30.53
N ALA A 336 -9.27 20.07 30.33
CA ALA A 336 -8.88 19.65 28.99
C ALA A 336 -10.10 18.95 28.39
N ALA A 337 -10.66 19.48 27.30
CA ALA A 337 -11.82 18.91 26.67
C ALA A 337 -11.50 17.47 26.23
N THR A 338 -12.05 16.49 26.91
CA THR A 338 -11.88 15.07 26.58
C THR A 338 -12.93 14.69 25.55
N LEU A 339 -12.52 14.06 24.44
CA LEU A 339 -13.42 13.44 23.48
C LEU A 339 -13.47 11.95 23.75
N VAL A 340 -14.65 11.36 23.68
CA VAL A 340 -14.83 9.92 23.64
C VAL A 340 -14.87 9.49 22.18
N ALA A 341 -13.96 8.62 21.77
CA ALA A 341 -13.88 8.12 20.40
C ALA A 341 -13.92 6.59 20.34
N GLN A 342 -14.61 6.06 19.36
CA GLN A 342 -14.67 4.63 19.08
C GLN A 342 -14.54 4.37 17.59
N GLU A 343 -13.79 3.33 17.24
CA GLU A 343 -13.55 2.95 15.87
C GLU A 343 -14.31 1.68 15.48
N PHE A 344 -14.90 1.71 14.29
CA PHE A 344 -15.68 0.63 13.70
C PHE A 344 -15.07 0.22 12.37
N LEU A 345 -15.03 -1.09 12.14
CA LEU A 345 -14.75 -1.68 10.85
C LEU A 345 -16.09 -1.93 10.15
N LEU A 346 -16.31 -1.27 9.03
CA LEU A 346 -17.43 -1.53 8.15
C LEU A 346 -16.98 -2.45 7.02
N ARG A 347 -17.75 -3.50 6.75
CA ARG A 347 -17.45 -4.48 5.70
C ARG A 347 -18.71 -4.86 4.95
N ARG A 348 -18.69 -4.82 3.62
CA ARG A 348 -19.83 -5.19 2.79
C ARG A 348 -20.32 -6.62 3.10
N ARG A 349 -21.63 -6.80 3.34
CA ARG A 349 -22.22 -8.16 3.42
C ARG A 349 -22.29 -8.74 2.00
N CYS A 350 -22.05 -10.03 1.89
CA CYS A 350 -21.64 -10.65 0.64
C CYS A 350 -22.80 -10.73 -0.39
N PRO A 351 -22.53 -10.36 -1.66
CA PRO A 351 -22.84 -11.22 -2.80
C PRO A 351 -21.56 -11.87 -3.39
N PRO A 352 -21.65 -13.07 -4.00
CA PRO A 352 -20.50 -13.91 -4.41
C PRO A 352 -19.51 -13.26 -5.39
N ALA A 353 -19.88 -12.14 -6.02
CA ALA A 353 -19.03 -11.38 -6.93
C ALA A 353 -18.04 -10.44 -6.23
N ALA A 354 -18.21 -10.09 -4.95
CA ALA A 354 -17.45 -9.05 -4.26
C ALA A 354 -16.51 -9.58 -3.17
N LEU A 355 -15.93 -10.77 -3.34
CA LEU A 355 -15.06 -11.39 -2.34
C LEU A 355 -13.74 -10.61 -2.17
N PHE A 356 -13.45 -10.19 -0.95
CA PHE A 356 -12.16 -9.57 -0.59
C PHE A 356 -11.12 -10.64 -0.35
N GLU A 357 -10.11 -10.69 -1.20
CA GLU A 357 -9.00 -11.62 -1.06
C GLU A 357 -7.68 -10.90 -0.89
N PHE A 358 -6.92 -11.32 0.10
CA PHE A 358 -5.49 -11.05 0.15
C PHE A 358 -4.72 -12.30 0.54
N ARG A 359 -3.44 -12.29 0.22
CA ARG A 359 -2.57 -13.47 0.20
C ARG A 359 -1.46 -13.34 1.21
N VAL A 360 -1.27 -14.37 2.04
CA VAL A 360 -0.19 -14.42 3.05
C VAL A 360 0.72 -15.61 2.77
N ALA A 361 2.01 -15.36 2.64
CA ALA A 361 3.03 -16.40 2.52
C ALA A 361 3.52 -16.84 3.89
N MET A 362 3.38 -18.12 4.22
CA MET A 362 3.90 -18.71 5.46
C MET A 362 5.34 -19.17 5.26
N CYS A 363 6.28 -18.47 5.88
CA CYS A 363 7.72 -18.64 5.75
C CYS A 363 8.35 -19.08 7.07
N GLY A 364 9.46 -19.82 7.02
CA GLY A 364 10.21 -20.22 8.24
C GLY A 364 10.98 -21.53 8.06
N ASN A 365 11.86 -21.86 9.01
CA ASN A 365 12.67 -23.09 8.94
C ASN A 365 11.82 -24.37 9.11
N VAL A 366 12.44 -25.54 8.86
CA VAL A 366 11.89 -26.83 9.28
C VAL A 366 11.61 -26.82 10.78
N ASP A 367 10.52 -27.46 11.20
CA ASP A 367 10.08 -27.58 12.59
C ASP A 367 9.72 -26.26 13.30
N SER A 368 9.62 -25.13 12.59
CA SER A 368 9.10 -23.89 13.16
C SER A 368 7.58 -23.87 13.38
N GLY A 369 6.87 -24.93 12.99
CA GLY A 369 5.42 -25.03 13.19
C GLY A 369 4.55 -24.30 12.17
N LYS A 370 5.06 -23.95 10.98
CA LYS A 370 4.30 -23.29 9.88
C LYS A 370 3.00 -24.00 9.53
N SER A 371 3.09 -25.25 9.07
CA SER A 371 1.93 -26.04 8.63
C SER A 371 0.98 -26.35 9.79
N THR A 372 1.54 -26.54 11.00
CA THR A 372 0.75 -26.68 12.22
C THR A 372 -0.07 -25.42 12.48
N LEU A 373 0.56 -24.24 12.50
CA LEU A 373 -0.09 -22.95 12.73
C LEU A 373 -1.16 -22.69 11.65
N THR A 374 -0.84 -22.91 10.38
CA THR A 374 -1.81 -22.79 9.27
C THR A 374 -3.03 -23.67 9.50
N SER A 375 -2.83 -24.91 9.97
CA SER A 375 -3.95 -25.80 10.26
C SER A 375 -4.76 -25.35 11.48
N VAL A 376 -4.11 -24.91 12.56
CA VAL A 376 -4.79 -24.43 13.77
C VAL A 376 -5.69 -23.24 13.42
N LEU A 377 -5.17 -22.28 12.63
CA LEU A 377 -5.92 -21.10 12.19
C LEU A 377 -7.11 -21.44 11.28
N THR A 378 -7.01 -22.48 10.46
CA THR A 378 -8.04 -22.80 9.44
C THR A 378 -9.05 -23.86 9.89
N ARG A 379 -8.63 -24.80 10.73
CA ARG A 379 -9.48 -25.88 11.25
C ARG A 379 -10.07 -25.58 12.62
N GLY A 380 -9.52 -24.63 13.36
CA GLY A 380 -9.98 -24.28 14.69
C GLY A 380 -9.78 -25.42 15.68
N CYS A 381 -8.69 -26.17 15.54
CA CYS A 381 -8.26 -27.20 16.47
C CYS A 381 -6.81 -26.95 16.88
N CYS A 382 -6.55 -26.99 18.19
CA CYS A 382 -5.19 -26.97 18.71
C CYS A 382 -4.47 -28.29 18.39
N ASP A 383 -3.15 -28.23 18.28
CA ASP A 383 -2.29 -29.38 18.04
C ASP A 383 -2.11 -30.20 19.33
N ASP A 384 -1.91 -31.51 19.18
CA ASP A 384 -1.66 -32.43 20.30
C ASP A 384 -0.17 -32.54 20.67
N GLY A 385 0.68 -31.70 20.07
CA GLY A 385 2.14 -31.76 20.17
C GLY A 385 2.78 -32.90 19.36
N ARG A 386 1.99 -33.81 18.78
CA ARG A 386 2.46 -34.90 17.90
C ARG A 386 2.20 -34.59 16.42
N GLY A 387 1.40 -33.57 16.14
CA GLY A 387 1.16 -33.04 14.81
C GLY A 387 -0.19 -33.46 14.23
N LEU A 388 -1.18 -33.70 15.08
CA LEU A 388 -2.57 -33.90 14.67
C LEU A 388 -3.06 -32.77 13.75
N ALA A 389 -2.76 -31.51 14.09
CA ALA A 389 -3.21 -30.38 13.28
C ALA A 389 -2.55 -30.39 11.89
N ARG A 390 -1.23 -30.52 11.81
CA ARG A 390 -0.52 -30.49 10.50
C ARG A 390 -0.92 -31.65 9.56
N ALA A 391 -1.39 -32.78 10.10
CA ALA A 391 -1.85 -33.91 9.29
C ALA A 391 -3.02 -33.53 8.35
N PHE A 392 -3.83 -32.53 8.72
CA PHE A 392 -4.94 -32.04 7.89
C PHE A 392 -4.52 -31.23 6.66
N VAL A 393 -3.26 -30.77 6.59
CA VAL A 393 -2.74 -29.91 5.52
C VAL A 393 -1.80 -30.68 4.57
N PHE A 394 -1.33 -31.86 4.96
CA PHE A 394 -0.48 -32.68 4.11
C PHE A 394 -1.24 -33.22 2.90
N LYS A 395 -0.65 -33.03 1.70
CA LYS A 395 -1.24 -33.46 0.42
C LYS A 395 -0.65 -34.75 -0.08
N HIS A 396 0.63 -35.00 0.22
CA HIS A 396 1.36 -36.14 -0.35
C HIS A 396 1.73 -37.18 0.70
N LYS A 397 1.72 -38.47 0.32
CA LYS A 397 2.10 -39.59 1.23
C LYS A 397 3.48 -39.38 1.86
N GLN A 398 4.45 -38.85 1.10
CA GLN A 398 5.78 -38.56 1.61
C GLN A 398 5.79 -37.44 2.67
N GLU A 399 4.87 -36.48 2.62
CA GLU A 399 4.74 -35.42 3.65
C GLU A 399 4.26 -36.03 4.97
N VAL A 400 3.32 -37.00 4.90
CA VAL A 400 2.84 -37.76 6.05
C VAL A 400 3.97 -38.62 6.65
N MET A 401 4.72 -39.34 5.81
CA MET A 401 5.81 -40.22 6.27
C MET A 401 7.00 -39.45 6.86
N THR A 402 7.38 -38.32 6.25
CA THR A 402 8.54 -37.52 6.67
C THR A 402 8.21 -36.43 7.68
N GLY A 403 6.92 -36.12 7.87
CA GLY A 403 6.45 -34.98 8.66
C GLY A 403 6.84 -33.61 8.08
N ARG A 404 7.25 -33.54 6.81
CA ARG A 404 7.80 -32.33 6.16
C ARG A 404 7.03 -31.97 4.89
N THR A 405 6.59 -30.73 4.77
CA THR A 405 5.93 -30.21 3.57
C THR A 405 6.92 -30.06 2.41
N SER A 406 6.55 -30.59 1.25
CA SER A 406 7.35 -30.62 0.03
C SER A 406 6.79 -29.73 -1.09
N SER A 407 5.48 -29.45 -1.01
CA SER A 407 4.70 -28.67 -1.97
C SER A 407 4.22 -27.35 -1.38
N VAL A 408 3.84 -26.39 -2.22
CA VAL A 408 3.10 -25.19 -1.76
C VAL A 408 1.64 -25.61 -1.59
N SER A 409 1.10 -25.49 -0.39
CA SER A 409 -0.32 -25.72 -0.12
C SER A 409 -1.06 -24.39 0.05
N GLU A 410 -2.33 -24.37 -0.35
CA GLU A 410 -3.21 -23.21 -0.28
C GLU A 410 -4.28 -23.54 0.74
N ASN A 411 -4.42 -22.72 1.76
CA ASN A 411 -5.41 -22.90 2.81
C ASN A 411 -6.17 -21.59 2.97
N HIS A 412 -7.49 -21.65 3.04
CA HIS A 412 -8.33 -20.46 3.08
C HIS A 412 -8.90 -20.25 4.47
N LEU A 413 -8.83 -19.01 4.95
CA LEU A 413 -9.42 -18.53 6.19
C LEU A 413 -10.45 -17.45 5.85
N GLY A 414 -11.71 -17.69 6.18
CA GLY A 414 -12.83 -16.81 5.92
C GLY A 414 -13.27 -16.04 7.16
N PHE A 415 -13.56 -14.76 6.97
CA PHE A 415 -14.13 -13.88 7.99
C PHE A 415 -15.51 -13.39 7.53
N SER A 416 -16.45 -13.34 8.47
CA SER A 416 -17.77 -12.73 8.26
C SER A 416 -17.65 -11.20 8.17
N ALA A 417 -18.76 -10.54 7.85
CA ALA A 417 -18.84 -9.08 7.85
C ALA A 417 -18.58 -8.49 9.26
N GLU A 418 -18.88 -9.27 10.30
CA GLU A 418 -18.75 -8.90 11.72
C GLU A 418 -17.39 -9.35 12.31
N GLY A 419 -16.56 -10.05 11.52
CA GLY A 419 -15.21 -10.45 11.91
C GLY A 419 -15.10 -11.83 12.55
N GLY A 420 -16.19 -12.59 12.64
CA GLY A 420 -16.20 -13.99 13.08
C GLY A 420 -15.51 -14.91 12.06
N VAL A 421 -14.88 -15.99 12.54
CA VAL A 421 -14.19 -16.97 11.68
C VAL A 421 -15.19 -17.97 11.10
N VAL A 422 -15.45 -17.87 9.80
CA VAL A 422 -16.46 -18.68 9.08
C VAL A 422 -16.06 -20.16 9.03
N ASN A 423 -14.76 -20.45 8.94
CA ASN A 423 -14.25 -21.82 8.92
C ASN A 423 -14.77 -22.65 10.10
N TYR A 424 -14.77 -22.04 11.29
CA TYR A 424 -15.13 -22.72 12.52
C TYR A 424 -16.63 -23.01 12.54
N ALA A 425 -17.45 -22.06 12.10
CA ALA A 425 -18.89 -22.24 11.95
C ALA A 425 -19.24 -23.34 10.93
N LEU A 426 -18.55 -23.43 9.80
CA LEU A 426 -18.79 -24.48 8.79
C LEU A 426 -18.41 -25.88 9.27
N LEU A 427 -17.35 -25.97 10.08
CA LEU A 427 -16.91 -27.23 10.67
C LEU A 427 -17.78 -27.64 11.88
N GLN A 428 -18.32 -26.66 12.61
CA GLN A 428 -19.03 -26.84 13.87
C GLN A 428 -20.35 -26.04 13.87
N PRO A 429 -21.37 -26.46 13.10
CA PRO A 429 -22.61 -25.70 12.95
C PRO A 429 -23.45 -25.62 14.24
N HIS A 430 -23.13 -26.41 15.27
CA HIS A 430 -23.85 -26.43 16.55
C HIS A 430 -23.33 -25.43 17.59
N ARG A 431 -22.20 -24.74 17.33
CA ARG A 431 -21.65 -23.73 18.25
C ARG A 431 -22.14 -22.33 17.90
N THR A 432 -22.41 -21.53 18.92
CA THR A 432 -22.78 -20.11 18.76
C THR A 432 -21.54 -19.27 18.42
N GLU A 433 -21.73 -18.10 17.80
CA GLU A 433 -20.61 -17.24 17.38
C GLU A 433 -19.70 -16.79 18.53
N ALA A 434 -20.27 -16.62 19.74
CA ALA A 434 -19.52 -16.29 20.96
C ALA A 434 -18.60 -17.43 21.44
N GLU A 435 -18.84 -18.68 21.03
CA GLU A 435 -18.07 -19.87 21.40
C GLU A 435 -17.02 -20.27 20.36
N LEU A 436 -16.88 -19.52 19.26
CA LEU A 436 -15.97 -19.79 18.15
C LEU A 436 -14.50 -19.48 18.50
N ARG A 437 -13.93 -20.29 19.39
CA ARG A 437 -12.48 -20.38 19.66
C ARG A 437 -11.90 -21.67 19.07
N PRO A 438 -10.58 -21.74 18.81
CA PRO A 438 -9.93 -23.01 18.52
C PRO A 438 -10.20 -24.02 19.65
N LEU A 439 -10.68 -25.21 19.27
CA LEU A 439 -10.96 -26.32 20.16
C LEU A 439 -9.67 -26.90 20.74
N ALA A 440 -9.68 -27.21 22.03
CA ALA A 440 -8.62 -28.01 22.64
C ALA A 440 -8.58 -29.43 22.03
N PRO A 441 -7.43 -30.12 22.02
CA PRO A 441 -7.30 -31.43 21.38
C PRO A 441 -8.29 -32.49 21.92
N ALA A 442 -8.61 -32.43 23.23
CA ALA A 442 -9.58 -33.32 23.86
C ALA A 442 -11.03 -33.07 23.38
N GLU A 443 -11.41 -31.80 23.17
CA GLU A 443 -12.73 -31.43 22.64
C GLU A 443 -12.86 -31.89 21.17
N VAL A 444 -11.78 -31.79 20.39
CA VAL A 444 -11.74 -32.29 19.00
C VAL A 444 -11.90 -33.79 18.97
N ALA A 445 -11.19 -34.53 19.83
CA ALA A 445 -11.31 -35.99 19.93
C ALA A 445 -12.75 -36.40 20.31
N LEU A 446 -13.40 -35.68 21.22
CA LEU A 446 -14.79 -35.91 21.59
C LEU A 446 -15.76 -35.59 20.42
N HIS A 447 -15.55 -34.48 19.71
CA HIS A 447 -16.33 -34.13 18.52
C HIS A 447 -16.16 -35.13 17.36
N LEU A 448 -14.94 -35.66 17.17
CA LEU A 448 -14.67 -36.74 16.22
C LEU A 448 -15.32 -38.05 16.64
N ALA A 449 -15.37 -38.35 17.94
CA ALA A 449 -16.05 -39.51 18.49
C ALA A 449 -17.58 -39.40 18.37
N THR A 450 -18.18 -38.25 18.66
CA THR A 450 -19.64 -38.04 18.55
C THR A 450 -20.12 -37.99 17.09
N SER A 451 -19.34 -37.39 16.19
CA SER A 451 -19.61 -37.47 14.75
C SER A 451 -19.47 -38.88 14.17
N SER A 452 -18.66 -39.75 14.79
CA SER A 452 -18.59 -41.18 14.43
C SER A 452 -19.83 -41.98 14.88
N ALA A 453 -20.49 -41.57 15.97
CA ALA A 453 -21.70 -42.22 16.47
C ALA A 453 -22.97 -41.87 15.64
N ALA A 454 -22.99 -40.69 15.00
CA ALA A 454 -24.11 -40.26 14.15
C ALA A 454 -24.09 -40.82 12.72
N GLY A 455 -22.98 -41.46 12.31
CA GLY A 455 -22.76 -42.00 10.97
C GLY A 455 -22.90 -43.52 10.89
N SER A 456 -24.03 -44.10 11.32
CA SER A 456 -24.28 -45.53 11.18
C SER A 456 -24.92 -45.87 9.82
N ALA A 457 -24.12 -45.93 8.76
CA ALA A 457 -24.38 -46.78 7.58
C ALA A 457 -23.14 -46.89 6.67
N GLY A 458 -22.29 -47.88 6.98
CA GLY A 458 -21.51 -48.63 6.00
C GLY A 458 -20.44 -47.91 5.17
N THR A 459 -19.19 -47.86 5.66
CA THR A 459 -18.00 -48.43 4.98
C THR A 459 -16.77 -48.30 5.87
N THR A 460 -16.00 -49.37 5.96
CA THR A 460 -14.74 -49.47 6.70
C THR A 460 -13.60 -48.79 5.93
N GLY A 461 -13.06 -47.71 6.48
CA GLY A 461 -11.80 -47.10 6.00
C GLY A 461 -11.77 -45.58 6.05
N ALA A 462 -10.88 -45.04 6.89
CA ALA A 462 -10.52 -43.63 7.09
C ALA A 462 -11.59 -42.74 7.78
N HIS A 463 -11.28 -42.29 8.99
CA HIS A 463 -11.96 -41.19 9.68
C HIS A 463 -11.95 -39.92 8.79
N VAL A 464 -13.01 -39.65 8.05
CA VAL A 464 -13.12 -38.42 7.24
C VAL A 464 -13.77 -37.33 8.08
N THR A 465 -12.94 -36.55 8.78
CA THR A 465 -13.35 -35.24 9.32
C THR A 465 -13.99 -34.41 8.21
N ARG A 466 -15.17 -33.81 8.44
CA ARG A 466 -15.85 -32.91 7.49
C ARG A 466 -14.84 -31.89 6.96
N GLN A 467 -14.66 -31.85 5.65
CA GLN A 467 -13.84 -30.84 4.97
C GLN A 467 -14.79 -29.84 4.33
N TYR A 468 -14.63 -28.55 4.62
CA TYR A 468 -15.35 -27.51 3.88
C TYR A 468 -14.71 -27.34 2.51
N THR A 469 -15.53 -27.04 1.51
CA THR A 469 -15.01 -26.72 0.17
C THR A 469 -14.64 -25.24 0.07
N ALA A 470 -13.70 -24.89 -0.82
CA ALA A 470 -13.36 -23.49 -1.08
C ALA A 470 -14.59 -22.67 -1.55
N LYS A 471 -15.52 -23.33 -2.27
CA LYS A 471 -16.79 -22.78 -2.74
C LYS A 471 -17.71 -22.40 -1.58
N GLU A 472 -17.90 -23.31 -0.62
CA GLU A 472 -18.70 -23.05 0.59
C GLU A 472 -18.12 -21.88 1.38
N LEU A 473 -16.81 -21.89 1.62
CA LEU A 473 -16.15 -20.83 2.37
C LEU A 473 -16.28 -19.47 1.66
N ALA A 474 -16.06 -19.42 0.35
CA ALA A 474 -16.19 -18.19 -0.42
C ALA A 474 -17.62 -17.64 -0.43
N THR A 475 -18.63 -18.51 -0.41
CA THR A 475 -20.04 -18.09 -0.39
C THR A 475 -20.44 -17.46 0.94
N HIS A 476 -19.94 -17.99 2.07
CA HIS A 476 -20.31 -17.53 3.41
C HIS A 476 -19.37 -16.47 4.00
N SER A 477 -18.24 -16.18 3.36
CA SER A 477 -17.25 -15.22 3.86
C SER A 477 -17.38 -13.88 3.15
N SER A 478 -17.25 -12.79 3.90
CA SER A 478 -17.09 -11.45 3.33
C SER A 478 -15.63 -11.15 2.99
N LYS A 479 -14.69 -11.71 3.76
CA LYS A 479 -13.25 -11.58 3.53
C LYS A 479 -12.57 -12.94 3.60
N VAL A 480 -11.68 -13.24 2.66
CA VAL A 480 -10.94 -14.50 2.62
C VAL A 480 -9.46 -14.23 2.55
N VAL A 481 -8.73 -14.80 3.50
CA VAL A 481 -7.27 -14.79 3.56
C VAL A 481 -6.77 -16.12 3.03
N THR A 482 -5.98 -16.07 1.96
CA THR A 482 -5.34 -17.28 1.41
C THR A 482 -3.94 -17.41 2.01
N LEU A 483 -3.74 -18.44 2.83
CA LEU A 483 -2.49 -18.81 3.46
C LEU A 483 -1.73 -19.80 2.57
N TYR A 484 -0.61 -19.35 2.01
CA TYR A 484 0.29 -20.21 1.24
C TYR A 484 1.33 -20.82 2.17
N ASP A 485 1.21 -22.12 2.44
CA ASP A 485 2.22 -22.85 3.23
C ASP A 485 3.43 -23.16 2.35
N LEU A 486 4.57 -22.52 2.65
CA LEU A 486 5.79 -22.70 1.89
C LEU A 486 6.71 -23.72 2.57
N ALA A 487 7.43 -24.48 1.74
CA ALA A 487 8.34 -25.50 2.23
C ALA A 487 9.49 -24.88 3.05
N GLY A 488 9.72 -25.41 4.25
CA GLY A 488 10.72 -24.90 5.18
C GLY A 488 12.13 -25.47 5.01
N HIS A 489 12.32 -26.50 4.17
CA HIS A 489 13.59 -27.20 4.00
C HIS A 489 14.36 -26.65 2.80
N GLU A 490 15.69 -26.50 2.93
CA GLU A 490 16.57 -25.99 1.87
C GLU A 490 16.47 -26.74 0.52
N ARG A 491 16.18 -28.05 0.53
CA ARG A 491 15.99 -28.86 -0.69
C ARG A 491 14.81 -28.37 -1.53
N TYR A 492 13.81 -27.78 -0.87
CA TYR A 492 12.59 -27.27 -1.48
C TYR A 492 12.61 -25.74 -1.63
N LEU A 493 13.74 -25.06 -1.43
CA LEU A 493 13.82 -23.60 -1.57
C LEU A 493 13.42 -23.14 -2.99
N LYS A 494 13.64 -23.97 -4.02
CA LYS A 494 13.16 -23.72 -5.39
C LYS A 494 11.63 -23.60 -5.47
N THR A 495 10.94 -24.40 -4.67
CA THR A 495 9.48 -24.42 -4.55
C THR A 495 9.00 -23.20 -3.78
N THR A 496 9.72 -22.81 -2.72
CA THR A 496 9.44 -21.61 -1.93
C THR A 496 9.59 -20.32 -2.73
N VAL A 497 10.70 -20.16 -3.47
CA VAL A 497 10.90 -19.00 -4.37
C VAL A 497 9.76 -18.93 -5.39
N LEU A 498 9.42 -20.06 -6.01
CA LEU A 498 8.31 -20.11 -6.94
C LEU A 498 7.00 -19.71 -6.25
N GLY A 499 6.67 -20.24 -5.07
CA GLY A 499 5.46 -19.84 -4.34
C GLY A 499 5.39 -18.35 -4.05
N MET A 500 6.52 -17.73 -3.68
CA MET A 500 6.59 -16.28 -3.41
C MET A 500 6.50 -15.42 -4.67
N THR A 501 6.97 -15.88 -5.84
CA THR A 501 6.85 -15.10 -7.10
C THR A 501 5.56 -15.37 -7.85
N ARG A 502 5.12 -16.63 -7.89
CA ARG A 502 3.93 -17.16 -8.58
C ARG A 502 2.64 -16.62 -7.96
N ASN A 503 2.50 -16.74 -6.65
CA ASN A 503 1.24 -16.48 -5.96
C ASN A 503 1.09 -15.01 -5.53
N MET A 504 2.12 -14.19 -5.79
CA MET A 504 2.16 -12.76 -5.51
C MET A 504 1.53 -12.39 -4.15
N PRO A 505 2.07 -12.90 -3.03
CA PRO A 505 1.53 -12.64 -1.70
C PRO A 505 1.57 -11.14 -1.38
N ASP A 506 0.60 -10.66 -0.61
CA ASP A 506 0.54 -9.27 -0.16
C ASP A 506 1.40 -9.07 1.10
N TYR A 507 1.40 -10.07 1.98
CA TYR A 507 2.14 -10.11 3.23
C TYR A 507 2.89 -11.43 3.39
N ALA A 508 3.92 -11.44 4.24
CA ALA A 508 4.59 -12.66 4.66
C ALA A 508 4.53 -12.85 6.18
N CYS A 509 4.26 -14.08 6.61
CA CYS A 509 4.31 -14.50 8.01
C CYS A 509 5.61 -15.29 8.21
N ILE A 510 6.53 -14.76 9.01
CA ILE A 510 7.78 -15.45 9.34
C ILE A 510 7.59 -16.19 10.66
N VAL A 511 7.46 -17.51 10.57
CA VAL A 511 7.26 -18.40 11.71
C VAL A 511 8.61 -18.89 12.23
N ILE A 512 8.89 -18.62 13.50
CA ILE A 512 10.11 -18.96 14.21
C ILE A 512 9.72 -19.79 15.43
N SER A 513 10.45 -20.87 15.73
CA SER A 513 10.23 -21.63 16.98
C SER A 513 11.03 -20.97 18.11
N ALA A 514 10.40 -20.76 19.27
CA ALA A 514 11.03 -20.21 20.45
C ALA A 514 12.26 -21.04 20.90
N ASN A 515 12.19 -22.36 20.76
CA ASN A 515 13.28 -23.28 21.16
C ASN A 515 14.48 -23.23 20.19
N ASN A 516 14.23 -23.12 18.87
CA ASN A 516 15.28 -23.22 17.86
C ASN A 516 15.88 -21.86 17.45
N GLY A 517 15.18 -20.75 17.77
CA GLY A 517 15.59 -19.41 17.39
C GLY A 517 15.72 -19.17 15.89
N ILE A 518 16.57 -18.21 15.50
CA ILE A 518 16.76 -17.80 14.10
C ILE A 518 17.73 -18.76 13.40
N GLN A 519 17.17 -19.56 12.48
CA GLN A 519 17.94 -20.50 11.68
C GLN A 519 18.25 -19.97 10.27
N ARG A 520 19.08 -20.71 9.53
CA ARG A 520 19.53 -20.35 8.19
C ARG A 520 18.37 -20.07 7.23
N MET A 521 17.40 -20.99 7.11
CA MET A 521 16.25 -20.82 6.19
C MET A 521 15.38 -19.61 6.55
N THR A 522 15.26 -19.28 7.84
CA THR A 522 14.53 -18.08 8.28
C THR A 522 15.18 -16.82 7.70
N LYS A 523 16.53 -16.72 7.74
CA LYS A 523 17.27 -15.62 7.09
C LYS A 523 17.07 -15.63 5.57
N GLU A 524 17.00 -16.81 4.95
CA GLU A 524 16.75 -16.92 3.50
C GLU A 524 15.36 -16.43 3.11
N HIS A 525 14.31 -16.82 3.85
CA HIS A 525 12.96 -16.34 3.59
C HIS A 525 12.79 -14.85 3.88
N LEU A 526 13.42 -14.34 4.95
CA LEU A 526 13.48 -12.91 5.24
C LEU A 526 14.11 -12.14 4.08
N ALA A 527 15.23 -12.63 3.52
CA ALA A 527 15.87 -12.02 2.37
C ALA A 527 14.97 -11.98 1.13
N LEU A 528 14.16 -13.03 0.89
CA LEU A 528 13.16 -13.04 -0.18
C LEU A 528 12.02 -12.04 0.06
N CYS A 529 11.58 -11.87 1.31
CA CYS A 529 10.56 -10.88 1.66
C CYS A 529 11.05 -9.46 1.37
N LEU A 530 12.29 -9.15 1.78
CA LEU A 530 12.95 -7.87 1.48
C LEU A 530 13.13 -7.67 -0.04
N ALA A 531 13.52 -8.72 -0.75
CA ALA A 531 13.69 -8.70 -2.21
C ALA A 531 12.42 -8.32 -2.96
N LEU A 532 11.32 -8.93 -2.55
CA LEU A 532 10.00 -8.75 -3.16
C LEU A 532 9.25 -7.53 -2.58
N LYS A 533 9.88 -6.78 -1.66
CA LYS A 533 9.26 -5.65 -0.93
C LYS A 533 7.92 -6.04 -0.27
N LEU A 534 7.92 -7.21 0.35
CA LEU A 534 6.80 -7.76 1.10
C LEU A 534 6.95 -7.40 2.58
N PRO A 535 6.03 -6.61 3.17
CA PRO A 535 5.90 -6.43 4.59
C PRO A 535 5.63 -7.78 5.23
N PHE A 536 6.24 -7.95 6.38
CA PHE A 536 6.16 -9.20 7.10
C PHE A 536 5.94 -8.96 8.59
N PHE A 537 5.32 -9.93 9.22
CA PHE A 537 5.20 -10.03 10.66
C PHE A 537 5.82 -11.36 11.11
N ILE A 538 6.21 -11.42 12.38
CA ILE A 538 6.89 -12.57 12.96
C ILE A 538 5.93 -13.27 13.91
N VAL A 539 5.87 -14.59 13.83
CA VAL A 539 5.13 -15.42 14.78
C VAL A 539 6.11 -16.38 15.44
N VAL A 540 6.27 -16.25 16.75
CA VAL A 540 7.11 -17.10 17.59
C VAL A 540 6.24 -18.23 18.15
N THR A 541 6.48 -19.46 17.72
CA THR A 541 5.71 -20.64 18.10
C THR A 541 6.39 -21.45 19.21
N ARG A 542 5.66 -22.41 19.80
CA ARG A 542 6.16 -23.37 20.82
C ARG A 542 6.66 -22.70 22.11
N ILE A 543 5.99 -21.62 22.51
CA ILE A 543 6.26 -20.95 23.79
C ILE A 543 5.96 -21.85 25.00
N ASP A 544 5.09 -22.85 24.83
CA ASP A 544 4.71 -23.84 25.85
C ASP A 544 5.85 -24.81 26.22
N ALA A 545 6.69 -25.19 25.24
CA ALA A 545 7.73 -26.18 25.43
C ALA A 545 9.13 -25.58 25.68
N THR A 546 9.25 -24.25 25.66
CA THR A 546 10.54 -23.56 25.68
C THR A 546 10.83 -22.99 27.07
N PRO A 547 12.02 -23.24 27.66
CA PRO A 547 12.37 -22.64 28.94
C PRO A 547 12.56 -21.11 28.80
N PRO A 548 12.24 -20.33 29.85
CA PRO A 548 12.13 -18.86 29.74
C PRO A 548 13.45 -18.18 29.35
N ASN A 549 14.59 -18.73 29.76
CA ASN A 549 15.91 -18.22 29.39
C ASN A 549 16.17 -18.28 27.87
N VAL A 550 15.84 -19.40 27.22
CA VAL A 550 16.02 -19.60 25.77
C VAL A 550 15.01 -18.76 24.98
N HIS A 551 13.80 -18.63 25.52
CA HIS A 551 12.77 -17.77 24.97
C HIS A 551 13.23 -16.31 24.87
N ASP A 552 13.72 -15.74 25.97
CA ASP A 552 14.15 -14.34 26.03
C ASP A 552 15.39 -14.08 25.18
N GLU A 553 16.30 -15.06 25.09
CA GLU A 553 17.44 -15.02 24.18
C GLU A 553 16.96 -14.97 22.71
N THR A 554 16.00 -15.81 22.35
CA THR A 554 15.41 -15.85 21.00
C THR A 554 14.75 -14.53 20.62
N LEU A 555 13.95 -13.94 21.52
CA LEU A 555 13.34 -12.63 21.30
C LEU A 555 14.40 -11.53 21.14
N SER A 556 15.44 -11.55 21.97
CA SER A 556 16.57 -10.62 21.88
C SER A 556 17.29 -10.74 20.52
N ASN A 557 17.48 -11.97 20.03
CA ASN A 557 18.08 -12.23 18.73
C ASN A 557 17.19 -11.76 17.56
N ILE A 558 15.87 -11.91 17.67
CA ILE A 558 14.90 -11.37 16.71
C ILE A 558 14.97 -9.84 16.69
N HIS A 559 15.00 -9.19 17.86
CA HIS A 559 15.14 -7.74 17.95
C HIS A 559 16.44 -7.23 17.30
N LYS A 560 17.56 -7.93 17.52
CA LYS A 560 18.84 -7.62 16.87
C LYS A 560 18.74 -7.78 15.35
N LEU A 561 18.15 -8.88 14.86
CA LEU A 561 18.00 -9.16 13.43
C LEU A 561 17.21 -8.07 12.70
N LEU A 562 16.11 -7.59 13.29
CA LEU A 562 15.25 -6.58 12.70
C LEU A 562 15.93 -5.20 12.60
N LYS A 563 16.81 -4.88 13.54
CA LYS A 563 17.57 -3.63 13.60
C LYS A 563 18.77 -3.58 12.63
N ILE A 564 19.18 -4.71 12.05
CA ILE A 564 20.31 -4.76 11.11
C ILE A 564 20.07 -3.80 9.93
N PRO A 565 21.09 -3.05 9.44
CA PRO A 565 20.97 -2.11 8.33
C PRO A 565 20.40 -2.68 7.02
N THR A 566 20.38 -4.00 6.85
CA THR A 566 19.77 -4.68 5.71
C THR A 566 18.24 -4.79 5.84
N VAL A 567 17.71 -4.92 7.06
CA VAL A 567 16.30 -5.17 7.35
C VAL A 567 15.59 -3.85 7.70
N ARG A 568 16.19 -3.01 8.54
CA ARG A 568 15.71 -1.68 8.98
C ARG A 568 14.24 -1.67 9.41
N LYS A 569 13.85 -2.57 10.31
CA LYS A 569 12.50 -2.61 10.89
C LYS A 569 12.53 -2.39 12.40
N LEU A 570 11.51 -1.70 12.91
CA LEU A 570 11.29 -1.57 14.34
C LEU A 570 10.57 -2.84 14.86
N PRO A 571 11.16 -3.62 15.78
CA PRO A 571 10.44 -4.71 16.44
C PRO A 571 9.27 -4.16 17.25
N TYR A 572 8.08 -4.74 17.06
CA TYR A 572 6.87 -4.34 17.77
C TYR A 572 6.20 -5.59 18.40
N PRO A 573 6.57 -5.97 19.64
CA PRO A 573 5.97 -7.11 20.32
C PRO A 573 4.51 -6.83 20.68
N ILE A 574 3.63 -7.78 20.41
CA ILE A 574 2.20 -7.68 20.66
C ILE A 574 1.87 -8.54 21.87
N ARG A 575 1.40 -7.90 22.93
CA ARG A 575 0.93 -8.57 24.16
C ARG A 575 -0.53 -8.30 24.45
N ARG A 576 -1.07 -7.18 23.94
CA ARG A 576 -2.45 -6.74 24.17
C ARG A 576 -3.20 -6.58 22.86
N ARG A 577 -4.52 -6.74 22.92
CA ARG A 577 -5.42 -6.58 21.76
C ARG A 577 -5.34 -5.18 21.13
N GLU A 578 -5.14 -4.14 21.94
CA GLU A 578 -4.94 -2.76 21.46
C GLU A 578 -3.73 -2.62 20.53
N GLU A 579 -2.65 -3.33 20.84
CA GLU A 579 -1.40 -3.29 20.09
C GLU A 579 -1.57 -3.98 18.72
N VAL A 580 -2.46 -4.98 18.62
CA VAL A 580 -2.81 -5.66 17.37
C VAL A 580 -3.36 -4.67 16.34
N ILE A 581 -4.26 -3.78 16.79
CA ILE A 581 -4.94 -2.83 15.91
C ILE A 581 -3.93 -1.82 15.34
N LEU A 582 -3.07 -1.27 16.22
CA LEU A 582 -2.03 -0.34 15.81
C LEU A 582 -1.03 -1.01 14.85
N ALA A 583 -0.69 -2.27 15.11
CA ALA A 583 0.18 -3.06 14.25
C ALA A 583 -0.43 -3.30 12.87
N ALA A 584 -1.71 -3.69 12.80
CA ALA A 584 -2.39 -3.99 11.53
C ALA A 584 -2.44 -2.75 10.62
N LYS A 585 -2.73 -1.57 11.18
CA LYS A 585 -2.76 -0.31 10.44
C LYS A 585 -1.38 0.13 9.96
N ASN A 586 -0.38 0.04 10.83
CA ASN A 586 0.96 0.53 10.52
C ASN A 586 1.82 -0.44 9.69
N LEU A 587 1.41 -1.70 9.53
CA LEU A 587 2.14 -2.68 8.73
C LEU A 587 2.26 -2.24 7.25
N ARG A 588 1.26 -1.52 6.72
CA ARG A 588 1.31 -0.96 5.35
C ARG A 588 2.54 -0.07 5.10
N HIS A 589 2.98 0.66 6.12
CA HIS A 589 4.12 1.60 6.02
C HIS A 589 5.49 0.90 6.04
N ASP A 590 5.53 -0.42 6.21
CA ASP A 590 6.74 -1.23 6.11
C ASP A 590 7.90 -0.74 7.01
N ARG A 591 7.57 -0.11 8.15
CA ARG A 591 8.54 0.39 9.14
C ARG A 591 8.62 -0.49 10.38
N ILE A 592 7.48 -1.05 10.79
CA ILE A 592 7.36 -1.93 11.95
C ILE A 592 7.33 -3.39 11.51
N ALA A 593 7.82 -4.28 12.37
CA ALA A 593 7.66 -5.72 12.25
C ALA A 593 6.95 -6.22 13.52
N PRO A 594 5.63 -6.47 13.46
CA PRO A 594 4.87 -7.03 14.56
C PRO A 594 5.39 -8.41 14.95
N ILE A 595 5.47 -8.70 16.25
CA ILE A 595 5.92 -9.99 16.79
C ILE A 595 4.80 -10.56 17.67
N PHE A 596 4.29 -11.73 17.27
CA PHE A 596 3.28 -12.48 18.01
C PHE A 596 3.92 -13.69 18.67
N GLU A 597 3.57 -13.95 19.91
CA GLU A 597 3.94 -15.17 20.64
C GLU A 597 2.75 -16.11 20.66
N VAL A 598 2.91 -17.35 20.17
CA VAL A 598 1.81 -18.30 20.04
C VAL A 598 2.20 -19.70 20.51
N SER A 599 1.22 -20.42 21.05
CA SER A 599 1.29 -21.87 21.22
C SER A 599 0.18 -22.54 20.42
N ASN A 600 0.58 -23.43 19.53
CA ASN A 600 -0.37 -24.24 18.77
C ASN A 600 -1.04 -25.32 19.63
N VAL A 601 -0.46 -25.67 20.78
CA VAL A 601 -0.97 -26.72 21.68
C VAL A 601 -1.95 -26.13 22.69
N THR A 602 -1.58 -25.05 23.37
CA THR A 602 -2.44 -24.41 24.38
C THR A 602 -3.43 -23.43 23.76
N GLY A 603 -3.19 -22.95 22.54
CA GLY A 603 -4.02 -21.96 21.84
C GLY A 603 -3.74 -20.51 22.24
N VAL A 604 -2.77 -20.27 23.13
CA VAL A 604 -2.33 -18.91 23.53
C VAL A 604 -1.83 -18.15 22.31
N GLY A 605 -2.22 -16.87 22.16
CA GLY A 605 -1.78 -15.99 21.08
C GLY A 605 -2.51 -16.17 19.73
N ILE A 606 -3.27 -17.26 19.56
CA ILE A 606 -4.01 -17.53 18.33
C ILE A 606 -5.14 -16.50 18.08
N PRO A 607 -5.94 -16.09 19.08
CA PRO A 607 -6.97 -15.05 18.88
C PRO A 607 -6.40 -13.72 18.39
N GLU A 608 -5.24 -13.31 18.91
CA GLU A 608 -4.56 -12.06 18.54
C GLU A 608 -4.09 -12.10 17.07
N VAL A 609 -3.57 -13.24 16.63
CA VAL A 609 -3.20 -13.45 15.21
C VAL A 609 -4.43 -13.46 14.30
N LEU A 610 -5.54 -14.08 14.72
CA LEU A 610 -6.79 -14.08 13.94
C LEU A 610 -7.36 -12.67 13.82
N GLN A 611 -7.41 -11.92 14.93
CA GLN A 611 -7.86 -10.52 14.94
C GLN A 611 -6.96 -9.67 14.04
N PHE A 612 -5.64 -9.86 14.12
CA PHE A 612 -4.69 -9.18 13.24
C PHE A 612 -4.98 -9.45 11.76
N LEU A 613 -5.11 -10.71 11.35
CA LEU A 613 -5.41 -11.10 9.97
C LEU A 613 -6.77 -10.56 9.49
N ASN A 614 -7.76 -10.45 10.37
CA ASN A 614 -9.05 -9.84 10.05
C ASN A 614 -8.92 -8.33 9.76
N LEU A 615 -8.11 -7.63 10.55
CA LEU A 615 -7.87 -6.19 10.44
C LEU A 615 -6.85 -5.81 9.36
N LEU A 616 -6.07 -6.78 8.86
CA LEU A 616 -5.06 -6.53 7.85
C LEU A 616 -5.69 -6.00 6.56
N PRO A 617 -5.25 -4.84 6.07
CA PRO A 617 -5.95 -4.18 4.99
C PRO A 617 -5.31 -4.50 3.62
N ILE A 618 -6.07 -4.40 2.52
CA ILE A 618 -5.59 -4.77 1.17
C ILE A 618 -4.53 -3.78 0.66
N ARG A 619 -3.34 -4.26 0.29
CA ARG A 619 -2.20 -3.39 -0.08
C ARG A 619 -2.29 -2.78 -1.48
N LYS A 620 -2.83 -3.53 -2.43
CA LYS A 620 -2.82 -3.14 -3.85
C LYS A 620 -4.11 -2.42 -4.20
N ASP A 621 -4.00 -1.31 -4.92
CA ASP A 621 -5.19 -0.69 -5.48
C ASP A 621 -5.65 -1.44 -6.74
N TRP A 622 -6.49 -2.44 -6.56
CA TRP A 622 -7.10 -3.19 -7.64
C TRP A 622 -8.12 -2.37 -8.44
N ARG A 623 -8.58 -1.20 -7.97
CA ARG A 623 -9.57 -0.39 -8.70
C ARG A 623 -8.98 0.17 -9.98
N GLU A 624 -7.79 0.77 -9.88
CA GLU A 624 -7.03 1.21 -11.06
C GLU A 624 -6.67 0.01 -11.95
N ALA A 625 -6.32 -1.13 -11.34
CA ALA A 625 -6.00 -2.33 -12.12
C ALA A 625 -7.20 -2.85 -12.92
N ARG A 626 -8.46 -2.65 -12.48
CA ARG A 626 -9.68 -3.08 -13.20
C ARG A 626 -9.96 -2.25 -14.45
N THR A 627 -9.54 -0.99 -14.50
CA THR A 627 -9.74 -0.11 -15.67
C THR A 627 -8.65 -0.29 -16.73
N MET A 628 -7.50 -0.84 -16.33
CA MET A 628 -6.41 -1.22 -17.23
C MET A 628 -6.82 -2.36 -18.16
N ALA A 629 -6.01 -2.59 -19.20
CA ALA A 629 -6.23 -3.68 -20.13
C ALA A 629 -6.12 -5.05 -19.46
N LYS A 630 -6.81 -6.04 -20.03
CA LYS A 630 -6.94 -7.37 -19.45
C LYS A 630 -5.61 -8.10 -19.43
N GLU A 631 -5.23 -8.58 -18.25
CA GLU A 631 -4.06 -9.43 -18.08
C GLU A 631 -4.24 -10.41 -16.93
N MET A 632 -4.00 -11.69 -17.21
CA MET A 632 -3.99 -12.76 -16.23
C MET A 632 -2.73 -13.60 -16.40
N ILE A 633 -2.03 -13.81 -15.29
CA ILE A 633 -0.84 -14.67 -15.25
C ILE A 633 -1.31 -16.10 -15.05
N ILE A 634 -1.00 -16.98 -16.00
CA ILE A 634 -1.37 -18.40 -15.91
C ILE A 634 -0.39 -19.11 -15.01
N ASP A 635 -0.96 -19.87 -14.10
CA ASP A 635 -0.23 -20.53 -13.06
C ASP A 635 -0.40 -22.06 -13.08
N SER A 636 -1.64 -22.50 -13.22
CA SER A 636 -2.02 -23.90 -13.23
C SER A 636 -2.85 -24.22 -14.47
N THR A 637 -2.75 -25.47 -14.91
CA THR A 637 -3.48 -25.96 -16.08
C THR A 637 -4.10 -27.31 -15.72
N PHE A 638 -5.41 -27.40 -15.85
CA PHE A 638 -6.20 -28.59 -15.57
C PHE A 638 -6.87 -29.06 -16.86
N PHE A 639 -7.15 -30.35 -16.93
CA PHE A 639 -7.98 -30.91 -17.99
C PHE A 639 -9.15 -31.61 -17.33
N VAL A 640 -10.35 -31.11 -17.59
CA VAL A 640 -11.59 -31.63 -17.03
C VAL A 640 -12.34 -32.31 -18.16
N THR A 641 -12.62 -33.60 -18.01
CA THR A 641 -13.37 -34.39 -18.99
C THR A 641 -14.75 -33.76 -19.23
N GLY A 642 -15.16 -33.66 -20.50
CA GLY A 642 -16.42 -33.00 -20.91
C GLY A 642 -16.37 -31.46 -20.96
N VAL A 643 -15.57 -30.80 -20.12
CA VAL A 643 -15.44 -29.33 -20.10
C VAL A 643 -14.34 -28.84 -21.05
N GLY A 644 -13.14 -29.44 -20.96
CA GLY A 644 -11.97 -29.10 -21.76
C GLY A 644 -10.76 -28.68 -20.92
N THR A 645 -9.89 -27.85 -21.51
CA THR A 645 -8.70 -27.31 -20.84
C THR A 645 -9.08 -26.09 -20.01
N VAL A 646 -8.75 -26.13 -18.72
CA VAL A 646 -8.99 -25.05 -17.76
C VAL A 646 -7.65 -24.48 -17.31
N VAL A 647 -7.50 -23.16 -17.36
CA VAL A 647 -6.31 -22.45 -16.87
C VAL A 647 -6.64 -21.70 -15.59
N GLY A 648 -5.84 -21.89 -14.56
CA GLY A 648 -5.96 -21.20 -13.28
C GLY A 648 -4.85 -20.17 -13.10
N GLY A 649 -5.15 -19.06 -12.46
CA GLY A 649 -4.18 -18.01 -12.19
C GLY A 649 -4.79 -16.72 -11.66
N ILE A 650 -3.91 -15.76 -11.41
CA ILE A 650 -4.30 -14.48 -10.81
C ILE A 650 -4.56 -13.47 -11.92
N VAL A 651 -5.73 -12.86 -11.90
CA VAL A 651 -6.05 -11.71 -12.76
C VAL A 651 -5.28 -10.51 -12.21
N THR A 652 -4.35 -9.99 -12.99
CA THR A 652 -3.51 -8.86 -12.58
C THR A 652 -4.08 -7.52 -13.01
N GLN A 653 -4.73 -7.45 -14.17
CA GLN A 653 -5.30 -6.23 -14.74
C GLN A 653 -6.57 -6.55 -15.54
N GLY A 654 -7.44 -5.56 -15.66
CA GLY A 654 -8.72 -5.61 -16.36
C GLY A 654 -9.75 -6.54 -15.73
N VAL A 655 -10.81 -6.79 -16.51
CA VAL A 655 -11.91 -7.68 -16.15
C VAL A 655 -12.16 -8.62 -17.32
N PHE A 656 -12.07 -9.93 -17.07
CA PHE A 656 -12.35 -10.97 -18.05
C PHE A 656 -13.81 -11.39 -17.98
N ARG A 657 -14.51 -11.48 -19.11
CA ARG A 657 -15.90 -11.94 -19.16
C ARG A 657 -16.06 -13.28 -19.87
N VAL A 658 -17.13 -14.01 -19.53
CA VAL A 658 -17.51 -15.23 -20.24
C VAL A 658 -17.82 -14.91 -21.71
N ASN A 659 -17.47 -15.82 -22.63
CA ASN A 659 -17.61 -15.69 -24.08
C ASN A 659 -16.76 -14.58 -24.73
N GLU A 660 -15.79 -14.03 -24.01
CA GLU A 660 -14.86 -13.06 -24.55
C GLU A 660 -13.68 -13.73 -25.27
N THR A 661 -13.14 -13.05 -26.30
CA THR A 661 -11.93 -13.47 -27.01
C THR A 661 -10.71 -12.76 -26.41
N VAL A 662 -9.70 -13.53 -26.03
CA VAL A 662 -8.44 -13.07 -25.42
C VAL A 662 -7.25 -13.71 -26.12
N LEU A 663 -6.06 -13.15 -25.93
CA LEU A 663 -4.83 -13.70 -26.49
C LEU A 663 -4.10 -14.57 -25.47
N LEU A 664 -3.74 -15.79 -25.86
CA LEU A 664 -2.93 -16.73 -25.09
C LEU A 664 -1.52 -16.78 -25.67
N GLY A 665 -0.51 -16.58 -24.83
CA GLY A 665 0.91 -16.69 -25.21
C GLY A 665 1.83 -16.29 -24.06
N PRO A 666 3.14 -16.21 -24.24
CA PRO A 666 3.87 -16.49 -25.47
C PRO A 666 4.10 -17.99 -25.68
N ASP A 667 3.81 -18.46 -26.89
CA ASP A 667 4.19 -19.79 -27.35
C ASP A 667 5.72 -19.95 -27.40
N GLY A 668 6.24 -21.14 -27.70
CA GLY A 668 7.69 -21.39 -27.78
C GLY A 668 8.43 -20.47 -28.78
N PHE A 669 7.70 -19.89 -29.73
CA PHE A 669 8.19 -18.94 -30.73
C PHE A 669 7.94 -17.46 -30.38
N GLY A 670 7.27 -17.18 -29.26
CA GLY A 670 6.96 -15.81 -28.84
C GLY A 670 5.64 -15.23 -29.36
N ASN A 671 4.85 -16.03 -30.09
CA ASN A 671 3.58 -15.61 -30.65
C ASN A 671 2.43 -15.73 -29.63
N PHE A 672 1.37 -14.96 -29.88
CA PHE A 672 0.12 -15.00 -29.14
C PHE A 672 -1.01 -15.43 -30.07
N ARG A 673 -1.89 -16.31 -29.58
CA ARG A 673 -3.03 -16.84 -30.35
C ARG A 673 -4.36 -16.47 -29.71
N PRO A 674 -5.40 -16.16 -30.49
CA PRO A 674 -6.72 -15.84 -29.97
C PRO A 674 -7.42 -17.10 -29.44
N VAL A 675 -8.02 -16.99 -28.26
CA VAL A 675 -8.75 -18.05 -27.57
C VAL A 675 -10.02 -17.46 -26.95
N ILE A 676 -11.11 -18.23 -26.94
CA ILE A 676 -12.39 -17.83 -26.35
C ILE A 676 -12.55 -18.45 -24.97
N ILE A 677 -13.03 -17.66 -24.01
CA ILE A 677 -13.35 -18.10 -22.64
C ILE A 677 -14.77 -18.69 -22.63
N LYS A 678 -14.91 -19.97 -22.26
CA LYS A 678 -16.20 -20.68 -22.19
C LYS A 678 -16.91 -20.50 -20.86
N SER A 679 -16.17 -20.56 -19.75
CA SER A 679 -16.70 -20.38 -18.40
C SER A 679 -15.62 -19.84 -17.48
N ILE A 680 -16.04 -19.18 -16.41
CA ILE A 680 -15.18 -18.56 -15.40
C ILE A 680 -15.63 -19.07 -14.03
N HIS A 681 -14.68 -19.53 -13.22
CA HIS A 681 -14.91 -19.91 -11.83
C HIS A 681 -13.93 -19.15 -10.95
N VAL A 682 -14.42 -18.39 -9.97
CA VAL A 682 -13.60 -17.71 -8.97
C VAL A 682 -13.69 -18.51 -7.68
N LYS A 683 -12.58 -19.09 -7.22
CA LYS A 683 -12.54 -20.01 -6.06
C LYS A 683 -13.59 -21.14 -6.07
N GLY A 684 -13.88 -21.67 -7.26
CA GLY A 684 -14.86 -22.74 -7.44
C GLY A 684 -16.33 -22.28 -7.44
N VAL A 685 -16.59 -20.97 -7.35
CA VAL A 685 -17.91 -20.37 -7.57
C VAL A 685 -18.00 -19.91 -9.02
N ASP A 686 -19.08 -20.28 -9.70
CA ASP A 686 -19.35 -19.88 -11.08
C ASP A 686 -19.57 -18.37 -11.13
N SER A 687 -18.88 -17.68 -12.03
CA SER A 687 -18.96 -16.23 -12.14
C SER A 687 -19.05 -15.79 -13.59
N SER A 688 -19.76 -14.69 -13.85
CA SER A 688 -19.85 -14.08 -15.18
C SER A 688 -18.61 -13.27 -15.54
N ALA A 689 -17.83 -12.83 -14.55
CA ALA A 689 -16.64 -12.02 -14.74
C ALA A 689 -15.56 -12.29 -13.68
N ALA A 690 -14.29 -12.26 -14.10
CA ALA A 690 -13.13 -12.30 -13.22
C ALA A 690 -12.42 -10.93 -13.25
N GLU A 691 -12.45 -10.25 -12.10
CA GLU A 691 -11.83 -8.93 -11.93
C GLU A 691 -10.38 -9.04 -11.44
N ALA A 692 -9.58 -8.01 -11.74
CA ALA A 692 -8.22 -7.86 -11.21
C ALA A 692 -8.18 -8.04 -9.68
N GLY A 693 -7.22 -8.85 -9.24
CA GLY A 693 -6.99 -9.24 -7.84
C GLY A 693 -7.43 -10.65 -7.51
N LYS A 694 -8.42 -11.20 -8.24
CA LYS A 694 -9.01 -12.51 -7.93
C LYS A 694 -8.20 -13.67 -8.53
N ASP A 695 -8.20 -14.79 -7.82
CA ASP A 695 -7.74 -16.07 -8.36
C ASP A 695 -8.90 -16.76 -9.11
N ALA A 696 -8.72 -16.95 -10.41
CA ALA A 696 -9.77 -17.42 -11.31
C ALA A 696 -9.31 -18.63 -12.14
N ALA A 697 -10.24 -19.54 -12.37
CA ALA A 697 -10.11 -20.66 -13.29
C ALA A 697 -10.97 -20.38 -14.53
N LEU A 698 -10.32 -20.24 -15.69
CA LEU A 698 -10.96 -19.96 -16.98
C LEU A 698 -10.94 -21.21 -17.85
N CYS A 699 -12.10 -21.65 -18.32
CA CYS A 699 -12.18 -22.72 -19.31
C CYS A 699 -11.95 -22.15 -20.71
N LEU A 700 -10.96 -22.70 -21.44
CA LEU A 700 -10.60 -22.25 -22.78
C LEU A 700 -11.23 -23.16 -23.85
N LYS A 701 -11.80 -22.54 -24.89
CA LYS A 701 -12.44 -23.27 -26.00
C LYS A 701 -11.41 -23.86 -26.96
N LYS A 702 -11.52 -25.17 -27.24
CA LYS A 702 -10.74 -25.90 -28.27
C LYS A 702 -9.20 -25.89 -28.09
N GLU A 703 -8.70 -25.59 -26.90
CA GLU A 703 -7.26 -25.59 -26.60
C GLU A 703 -6.79 -26.93 -26.01
N LYS A 704 -5.60 -27.38 -26.42
CA LYS A 704 -4.95 -28.58 -25.85
C LYS A 704 -4.11 -28.19 -24.65
N ARG A 705 -4.17 -28.99 -23.58
CA ARG A 705 -3.33 -28.81 -22.38
C ARG A 705 -1.83 -28.75 -22.70
N SER A 706 -1.35 -29.54 -23.66
CA SER A 706 0.07 -29.58 -24.05
C SER A 706 0.58 -28.28 -24.69
N ALA A 707 -0.32 -27.46 -25.23
CA ALA A 707 0.03 -26.19 -25.86
C ALA A 707 0.10 -25.03 -24.84
N ILE A 708 -0.21 -25.29 -23.57
CA ILE A 708 -0.17 -24.29 -22.49
C ILE A 708 0.95 -24.67 -21.53
N ARG A 709 1.80 -23.71 -21.22
CA ARG A 709 2.92 -23.88 -20.30
C ARG A 709 2.91 -22.80 -19.22
N LYS A 710 3.68 -23.04 -18.15
CA LYS A 710 3.99 -22.00 -17.17
C LYS A 710 4.82 -20.91 -17.83
N GLY A 711 4.51 -19.66 -17.50
CA GLY A 711 5.01 -18.47 -18.19
C GLY A 711 4.08 -17.94 -19.28
N ASN A 712 3.05 -18.71 -19.69
CA ASN A 712 1.99 -18.14 -20.51
C ASN A 712 1.12 -17.18 -19.68
N VAL A 713 0.57 -16.20 -20.37
CA VAL A 713 -0.33 -15.17 -19.89
C VAL A 713 -1.55 -15.12 -20.82
N LEU A 714 -2.67 -14.68 -20.27
CA LEU A 714 -3.82 -14.23 -21.06
C LEU A 714 -3.83 -12.72 -21.07
N VAL A 715 -3.95 -12.13 -22.25
CA VAL A 715 -3.93 -10.67 -22.43
C VAL A 715 -5.07 -10.22 -23.33
N ASP A 716 -5.39 -8.94 -23.27
CA ASP A 716 -6.45 -8.35 -24.08
C ASP A 716 -6.20 -8.55 -25.59
N ALA A 717 -7.25 -8.92 -26.33
CA ALA A 717 -7.20 -9.09 -27.78
C ALA A 717 -7.02 -7.77 -28.54
N ALA A 718 -7.37 -6.65 -27.91
CA ALA A 718 -7.13 -5.33 -28.48
C ALA A 718 -5.64 -4.93 -28.46
N GLN A 719 -4.82 -5.59 -27.63
CA GLN A 719 -3.39 -5.32 -27.53
C GLN A 719 -2.58 -6.21 -28.48
N SER A 720 -1.41 -5.71 -28.88
CA SER A 720 -0.37 -6.48 -29.57
C SER A 720 0.75 -6.83 -28.57
N PRO A 721 0.54 -7.82 -27.68
CA PRO A 721 1.54 -8.22 -26.70
C PRO A 721 2.82 -8.69 -27.40
N ARG A 722 3.96 -8.27 -26.87
CA ARG A 722 5.28 -8.69 -27.37
C ARG A 722 5.95 -9.61 -26.37
N SER A 723 6.75 -10.52 -26.88
CA SER A 723 7.64 -11.36 -26.07
C SER A 723 9.08 -10.89 -26.26
N PHE A 724 9.90 -11.06 -25.22
CA PHE A 724 11.23 -10.48 -25.17
C PHE A 724 12.26 -11.57 -24.89
N TRP A 725 13.38 -11.51 -25.61
CA TRP A 725 14.56 -12.33 -25.36
C TRP A 725 15.52 -11.65 -24.39
N GLN A 726 15.56 -10.33 -24.42
CA GLN A 726 16.47 -9.53 -23.62
C GLN A 726 15.74 -8.52 -22.76
N PHE A 727 16.28 -8.27 -21.58
CA PHE A 727 15.83 -7.19 -20.71
C PHE A 727 17.00 -6.64 -19.89
N GLU A 728 16.89 -5.39 -19.48
CA GLU A 728 17.79 -4.73 -18.55
C GLU A 728 17.15 -4.69 -17.17
N ALA A 729 17.95 -4.95 -16.15
CA ALA A 729 17.50 -4.84 -14.77
C ALA A 729 18.57 -4.21 -13.88
N GLU A 730 18.14 -3.37 -12.96
CA GLU A 730 18.95 -2.94 -11.84
C GLU A 730 18.99 -4.08 -10.83
N ILE A 731 20.17 -4.66 -10.63
CA ILE A 731 20.39 -5.83 -9.80
C ILE A 731 21.15 -5.51 -8.52
N VAL A 732 20.83 -6.25 -7.47
CA VAL A 732 21.53 -6.27 -6.18
C VAL A 732 21.90 -7.69 -5.84
N ILE A 733 23.18 -7.95 -5.58
CA ILE A 733 23.64 -9.27 -5.15
C ILE A 733 23.50 -9.36 -3.64
N LEU A 734 22.67 -10.29 -3.16
CA LEU A 734 22.49 -10.51 -1.74
C LEU A 734 23.56 -11.40 -1.12
N TYR A 735 23.93 -12.45 -1.84
CA TYR A 735 24.94 -13.41 -1.39
C TYR A 735 25.44 -14.19 -2.60
N HIS A 736 26.76 -14.19 -2.78
CA HIS A 736 27.46 -15.01 -3.75
C HIS A 736 28.79 -15.45 -3.15
N SER A 737 29.16 -16.72 -3.39
CA SER A 737 30.43 -17.29 -2.92
C SER A 737 31.63 -16.87 -3.76
N THR A 738 31.41 -16.49 -5.01
CA THR A 738 32.46 -16.16 -6.00
C THR A 738 32.21 -14.78 -6.60
N THR A 739 32.77 -14.50 -7.77
CA THR A 739 32.57 -13.25 -8.53
C THR A 739 31.59 -13.49 -9.67
N ILE A 740 30.62 -12.60 -9.87
CA ILE A 740 29.75 -12.61 -11.06
C ILE A 740 30.34 -11.69 -12.12
N THR A 741 30.52 -12.21 -13.34
CA THR A 741 30.99 -11.46 -14.52
C THR A 741 29.99 -11.59 -15.68
N ALA A 742 30.27 -10.90 -16.78
CA ALA A 742 29.57 -11.14 -18.04
C ALA A 742 29.70 -12.61 -18.47
N ASN A 743 28.67 -13.12 -19.14
CA ASN A 743 28.44 -14.53 -19.49
C ASN A 743 28.02 -15.47 -18.36
N TYR A 744 27.83 -14.97 -17.14
CA TYR A 744 27.23 -15.76 -16.06
C TYR A 744 25.81 -16.20 -16.41
N GLU A 745 25.45 -17.47 -16.13
CA GLU A 745 24.17 -18.08 -16.57
C GLU A 745 23.26 -18.49 -15.40
N PRO A 746 22.62 -17.54 -14.70
CA PRO A 746 21.71 -17.87 -13.61
C PRO A 746 20.32 -18.29 -14.11
N VAL A 747 19.56 -18.95 -13.22
CA VAL A 747 18.13 -19.20 -13.42
C VAL A 747 17.34 -17.98 -12.95
N ILE A 748 16.60 -17.36 -13.85
CA ILE A 748 15.67 -16.27 -13.53
C ILE A 748 14.34 -16.86 -13.08
N HIS A 749 13.81 -16.31 -12.00
CA HIS A 749 12.46 -16.47 -11.50
C HIS A 749 11.76 -15.10 -11.60
N SER A 750 10.69 -15.04 -12.38
CA SER A 750 9.87 -13.83 -12.57
C SER A 750 8.41 -14.25 -12.70
N ALA A 751 7.55 -13.85 -11.76
CA ALA A 751 6.18 -14.36 -11.68
C ALA A 751 6.12 -15.91 -11.78
N THR A 752 5.55 -16.44 -12.87
CA THR A 752 5.49 -17.88 -13.18
C THR A 752 6.59 -18.36 -14.14
N VAL A 753 7.37 -17.44 -14.71
CA VAL A 753 8.51 -17.73 -15.58
C VAL A 753 9.68 -18.25 -14.75
N ARG A 754 10.24 -19.37 -15.21
CA ARG A 754 11.47 -19.96 -14.68
C ARG A 754 12.34 -20.43 -15.83
N GLN A 755 13.44 -19.72 -16.09
CA GLN A 755 14.29 -20.01 -17.22
C GLN A 755 15.72 -19.56 -16.96
N SER A 756 16.70 -20.31 -17.48
CA SER A 756 18.08 -19.84 -17.50
C SER A 756 18.24 -18.66 -18.46
N ALA A 757 19.00 -17.68 -18.03
CA ALA A 757 19.41 -16.56 -18.85
C ALA A 757 20.90 -16.31 -18.68
N ARG A 758 21.53 -15.77 -19.71
CA ARG A 758 22.91 -15.32 -19.69
C ARG A 758 22.94 -13.83 -19.40
N ILE A 759 23.85 -13.40 -18.54
CA ILE A 759 24.19 -12.00 -18.37
C ILE A 759 25.07 -11.57 -19.55
N THR A 760 24.56 -10.73 -20.44
CA THR A 760 25.30 -10.28 -21.63
C THR A 760 26.14 -9.04 -21.34
N TYR A 761 25.66 -8.19 -20.44
CA TYR A 761 26.33 -6.96 -20.05
C TYR A 761 26.17 -6.72 -18.55
N VAL A 762 27.22 -6.21 -17.93
CA VAL A 762 27.23 -5.71 -16.55
C VAL A 762 27.97 -4.37 -16.56
N ALA A 763 27.43 -3.37 -15.89
CA ALA A 763 28.06 -2.05 -15.82
C ALA A 763 29.38 -2.05 -15.04
N GLN A 764 29.54 -2.96 -14.07
CA GLN A 764 30.79 -3.22 -13.37
C GLN A 764 31.46 -4.48 -13.94
N GLU A 765 32.79 -4.50 -14.00
CA GLU A 765 33.54 -5.66 -14.51
C GLU A 765 33.28 -6.94 -13.70
N VAL A 766 33.12 -6.77 -12.38
CA VAL A 766 33.03 -7.83 -11.39
C VAL A 766 32.01 -7.42 -10.34
N LEU A 767 31.03 -8.28 -10.08
CA LEU A 767 30.07 -8.06 -9.00
C LEU A 767 30.31 -9.05 -7.84
N ARG A 768 30.23 -8.54 -6.61
CA ARG A 768 30.34 -9.27 -5.36
C ARG A 768 29.10 -9.07 -4.50
N THR A 769 29.07 -9.73 -3.35
CA THR A 769 27.97 -9.64 -2.39
C THR A 769 27.81 -8.20 -1.88
N GLY A 770 26.60 -7.66 -2.00
CA GLY A 770 26.25 -6.29 -1.60
C GLY A 770 26.21 -5.30 -2.76
N ASP A 771 26.83 -5.64 -3.90
CA ASP A 771 26.95 -4.71 -5.01
C ASP A 771 25.62 -4.49 -5.72
N ARG A 772 25.46 -3.26 -6.22
CA ARG A 772 24.35 -2.85 -7.06
C ARG A 772 24.90 -2.46 -8.42
N SER A 773 24.30 -3.00 -9.48
CA SER A 773 24.72 -2.72 -10.86
C SER A 773 23.55 -2.86 -11.81
N LEU A 774 23.64 -2.17 -12.95
CA LEU A 774 22.80 -2.49 -14.10
C LEU A 774 23.34 -3.75 -14.78
N ALA A 775 22.45 -4.69 -15.10
CA ALA A 775 22.80 -5.89 -15.85
C ALA A 775 21.77 -6.18 -16.95
N ARG A 776 22.26 -6.67 -18.08
CA ARG A 776 21.43 -7.11 -19.21
C ARG A 776 21.38 -8.63 -19.23
N PHE A 777 20.16 -9.17 -19.29
CA PHE A 777 19.91 -10.59 -19.33
C PHE A 777 19.36 -11.01 -20.68
N HIS A 778 19.80 -12.18 -21.15
CA HIS A 778 19.32 -12.83 -22.36
C HIS A 778 18.78 -14.23 -22.05
N PHE A 779 17.51 -14.48 -22.32
CA PHE A 779 16.86 -15.77 -22.14
C PHE A 779 17.41 -16.84 -23.11
N LEU A 780 17.76 -18.02 -22.61
CA LEU A 780 18.49 -19.02 -23.42
C LEU A 780 17.61 -19.90 -24.34
N TYR A 781 16.35 -20.13 -23.97
CA TYR A 781 15.53 -21.19 -24.58
C TYR A 781 14.34 -20.67 -25.39
N ARG A 782 13.65 -19.65 -24.89
CA ARG A 782 12.42 -19.10 -25.45
C ARG A 782 12.22 -17.65 -25.00
N PRO A 783 11.48 -16.84 -25.77
CA PRO A 783 11.14 -15.49 -25.35
C PRO A 783 10.00 -15.55 -24.33
N GLU A 784 10.02 -14.63 -23.38
CA GLU A 784 9.04 -14.58 -22.29
C GLU A 784 8.35 -13.21 -22.26
N TYR A 785 7.13 -13.18 -21.73
CA TYR A 785 6.40 -11.92 -21.53
C TYR A 785 6.90 -11.24 -20.26
N MET A 786 7.38 -10.01 -20.39
CA MET A 786 8.03 -9.26 -19.32
C MET A 786 7.54 -7.81 -19.33
N LYS A 787 7.48 -7.18 -18.16
CA LYS A 787 7.12 -5.76 -17.99
C LYS A 787 8.23 -4.98 -17.30
N GLU A 788 8.29 -3.69 -17.60
CA GLU A 788 9.10 -2.74 -16.84
C GLU A 788 8.60 -2.64 -15.39
N GLY A 789 9.51 -2.49 -14.44
CA GLY A 789 9.22 -2.52 -13.01
C GLY A 789 9.03 -3.92 -12.41
N GLN A 790 8.97 -4.98 -13.23
CA GLN A 790 8.80 -6.34 -12.76
C GLN A 790 9.99 -6.80 -11.89
N ARG A 791 9.70 -7.50 -10.80
CA ARG A 791 10.73 -8.05 -9.90
C ARG A 791 11.24 -9.37 -10.44
N VAL A 792 12.56 -9.49 -10.54
CA VAL A 792 13.24 -10.72 -10.94
C VAL A 792 14.12 -11.21 -9.81
N ILE A 793 14.16 -12.52 -9.61
CA ILE A 793 15.10 -13.16 -8.71
C ILE A 793 15.95 -14.08 -9.57
N PHE A 794 17.26 -13.89 -9.59
CA PHE A 794 18.15 -14.79 -10.29
C PHE A 794 18.99 -15.58 -9.31
N ARG A 795 19.16 -16.86 -9.62
CA ARG A 795 19.75 -17.82 -8.68
C ARG A 795 20.56 -18.89 -9.42
N GLU A 796 21.68 -19.26 -8.80
CA GLU A 796 22.44 -20.45 -9.15
C GLU A 796 22.91 -21.10 -7.83
N GLY A 797 22.42 -22.31 -7.54
CA GLY A 797 22.74 -22.98 -6.27
C GLY A 797 22.36 -22.15 -5.04
N ARG A 798 23.35 -21.60 -4.32
CA ARG A 798 23.19 -20.73 -3.15
C ARG A 798 23.28 -19.23 -3.46
N THR A 799 23.76 -18.87 -4.64
CA THR A 799 23.92 -17.49 -5.13
C THR A 799 22.57 -16.83 -5.31
N LYS A 800 22.41 -15.59 -4.82
CA LYS A 800 21.16 -14.85 -4.88
C LYS A 800 21.42 -13.44 -5.36
N GLY A 801 20.75 -13.08 -6.44
CA GLY A 801 20.58 -11.69 -6.81
C GLY A 801 19.12 -11.37 -7.08
N ILE A 802 18.78 -10.11 -6.84
CA ILE A 802 17.45 -9.56 -7.04
C ILE A 802 17.59 -8.48 -8.09
N GLY A 803 16.62 -8.37 -8.99
CA GLY A 803 16.57 -7.30 -9.96
C GLY A 803 15.20 -6.65 -10.03
N THR A 804 15.20 -5.40 -10.48
CA THR A 804 13.99 -4.74 -11.01
C THR A 804 14.22 -4.50 -12.49
N VAL A 805 13.33 -4.98 -13.34
CA VAL A 805 13.41 -4.72 -14.79
C VAL A 805 13.27 -3.22 -15.02
N THR A 806 14.25 -2.61 -15.66
CA THR A 806 14.24 -1.19 -16.01
C THR A 806 13.76 -0.99 -17.44
N LYS A 807 14.17 -1.88 -18.36
CA LYS A 807 13.83 -1.78 -19.78
C LYS A 807 13.69 -3.17 -20.39
N VAL A 808 12.70 -3.35 -21.26
CA VAL A 808 12.55 -4.57 -22.07
C VAL A 808 13.02 -4.32 -23.50
N MET A 809 13.74 -5.28 -24.09
CA MET A 809 14.36 -5.11 -25.41
C MET A 809 13.83 -6.15 -26.39
N CYS A 810 13.31 -5.67 -27.51
CA CYS A 810 12.77 -6.51 -28.58
C CYS A 810 13.86 -7.16 -29.42
N ASP A 811 15.06 -6.57 -29.51
CA ASP A 811 16.05 -6.98 -30.49
C ASP A 811 16.62 -8.36 -30.16
N PRO A 812 16.36 -9.37 -31.01
CA PRO A 812 17.06 -10.63 -30.90
C PRO A 812 18.48 -10.41 -31.42
N ASP A 813 19.50 -10.81 -30.66
CA ASP A 813 20.82 -11.03 -31.26
C ASP A 813 20.64 -12.01 -32.43
N GLU A 814 20.87 -11.56 -33.67
CA GLU A 814 20.67 -12.34 -34.90
C GLU A 814 21.40 -13.71 -34.84
N LEU A 815 22.53 -13.75 -34.13
CA LEU A 815 23.34 -14.93 -33.87
C LEU A 815 22.57 -16.06 -33.14
N VAL A 816 21.60 -15.73 -32.29
CA VAL A 816 20.84 -16.71 -31.50
C VAL A 816 19.67 -17.28 -32.31
N LEU A 817 18.99 -16.45 -33.10
CA LEU A 817 18.00 -16.90 -34.07
C LEU A 817 18.60 -17.88 -35.09
N ALA A 818 19.84 -17.62 -35.54
CA ALA A 818 20.57 -18.52 -36.42
C ALA A 818 20.86 -19.89 -35.75
N LYS A 819 21.32 -19.90 -34.49
CA LYS A 819 21.56 -21.15 -33.72
C LYS A 819 20.27 -21.94 -33.46
N ASN A 820 19.15 -21.26 -33.22
CA ASN A 820 17.85 -21.91 -32.98
C ASN A 820 17.23 -22.44 -34.28
N LYS A 821 17.37 -21.73 -35.40
CA LYS A 821 17.04 -22.27 -36.75
C LYS A 821 17.85 -23.52 -37.06
N LEU A 822 19.14 -23.54 -36.68
CA LEU A 822 20.01 -24.71 -36.84
C LEU A 822 19.55 -25.90 -35.97
N ARG A 823 19.20 -25.64 -34.70
CA ARG A 823 18.66 -26.67 -33.78
C ARG A 823 17.31 -27.23 -34.26
N LYS A 824 16.42 -26.38 -34.80
CA LYS A 824 15.15 -26.82 -35.40
C LYS A 824 15.38 -27.75 -36.59
N LYS A 825 16.29 -27.38 -37.50
CA LYS A 825 16.71 -28.26 -38.62
C LYS A 825 17.30 -29.58 -38.12
N LEU A 826 18.01 -29.58 -37.00
CA LEU A 826 18.58 -30.80 -36.42
C LEU A 826 17.51 -31.69 -35.77
N GLN A 827 16.55 -31.10 -35.04
CA GLN A 827 15.44 -31.84 -34.41
C GLN A 827 14.47 -32.39 -35.44
N GLU A 828 14.14 -31.66 -36.50
CA GLU A 828 13.30 -32.16 -37.59
C GLU A 828 13.96 -33.34 -38.31
N LYS A 829 15.29 -33.28 -38.54
CA LYS A 829 16.08 -34.40 -39.07
C LYS A 829 16.10 -35.63 -38.16
N LEU A 830 16.09 -35.45 -36.84
CA LEU A 830 16.06 -36.55 -35.86
C LEU A 830 14.68 -37.20 -35.71
N HIS A 831 13.60 -36.49 -36.04
CA HIS A 831 12.22 -36.99 -35.93
C HIS A 831 11.60 -37.43 -37.26
N THR A 832 12.39 -37.51 -38.34
CA THR A 832 11.91 -38.07 -39.61
C THR A 832 12.02 -39.60 -39.58
N PRO A 833 10.93 -40.38 -39.62
CA PRO A 833 11.00 -41.84 -39.66
C PRO A 833 11.39 -42.28 -41.07
N GLY A 834 12.69 -42.41 -41.32
CA GLY A 834 13.18 -42.80 -42.64
C GLY A 834 14.69 -42.65 -42.77
N GLY A 835 15.46 -43.43 -42.02
CA GLY A 835 16.87 -43.62 -42.32
C GLY A 835 17.02 -44.45 -43.61
N PRO A 836 17.95 -44.10 -44.52
CA PRO A 836 18.20 -44.93 -45.70
C PRO A 836 18.80 -46.27 -45.27
N LYS A 837 18.20 -47.36 -45.75
CA LYS A 837 18.77 -48.71 -45.67
C LYS A 837 20.19 -48.68 -46.23
N ARG A 838 21.19 -48.94 -45.39
CA ARG A 838 22.55 -49.30 -45.85
C ARG A 838 22.44 -50.61 -46.61
N ALA A 839 22.72 -50.57 -47.90
CA ALA A 839 23.03 -51.75 -48.71
C ALA A 839 24.56 -51.83 -48.88
N ALA A 840 25.06 -53.06 -48.73
CA ALA A 840 26.44 -53.53 -48.80
C ALA A 840 27.37 -53.08 -47.65
#